data_AF-A0A2V3DNM4-F1
#
_entry.id   AF-A0A2V3DNM4-F1
#
_cell.length_a   1.000
_cell.length_b   1.000
_cell.length_c   1.000
_cell.angle_alpha   90.00
_cell.angle_beta   90.00
_cell.angle_gamma   90.00
#
_symmetry.space_group_name_H-M   'P 1'
#
loop_
_entity.id
_entity.type
_entity.pdbx_description
1 polymer ?
#
loop_
_entity_poly.entity_id
_entity_poly.type
_entity_poly.pdbx_seq_one_letter_code
_entity_poly.pdbx_strand_id
1 'polypeptide(L)'
;MRKSKFKPKAPFGWKSATAALMGLALVGGLAAGGVQPAQALDNGLALTPPMGWNSWNQVRCYGLNETMVKATADAMAANGMAAAGYEYVVVDDCWQGGRGTDGVLFSHPDRFPSGMKALGDYIHSKGLKFGIYGVPGTETCANFWDSYPIYGLGSLNHEQQDADTFATWGVDYLKYDWCRADETDQLKRPAAFGKMRDALKATGRNIAYGISEYGVTEPWTWGADVANLWRTTHDIAPNWGSITGIINSQAELSPYARPGAWNDPDMLQVGNGSLTADENRSHFGMWAMLAAPLFAGTDLTKLPAETVKTITNREVIGVNQDPLGKQAVRVSNANGLQVWAKPLSGGDIGVALFNTTGATATVGSTVTQVNGQGSYSVRSLWDGVDVANTSSSFSATVPSHGTAILRLTPGEKPGLPTTPSVSGQLALAAGESGTLEVSVRNGGTAPLTGASLQFGTATGLTLPTAAVPVATVAPGSTAKVSVPVTAAATAGGSIAVPVTLTSGTSSYAFQLGVEVRLPDTAYVSDLAWISSSNGWGPLERDKAVGDKAANDGPALKLAGITYPKGLGANSPASVKVNVGAQCTTFQAVIGIDDDVKARAATDKVVPRSTFEVYADGKLVSNTTIAMDTNSPTTISVDVSGAQIIKLRNALVGTANTASWHAWADWADAKLICGVVPVEPTAPATDPATTAPATTQATSDPATAPSTTPSTSGPAAGSTTTAAAGVIVAKDAYRGTAITFKGTGFLPGEVVSGTVFSEPTDIGSVTADAHGNVSIGWIVPENFATGEHKIVLTGADSERTLVGIFNVLTTEQTGTGDLASTGTNTNALWAAASIMALLGAGIVIGNRRRAGLHS
;
A
#
# COMPACT_ATOMS: atom_id res chain seq x y z
N MET A 1 -1.09 -46.48 -50.76
CA MET A 1 -1.43 -47.07 -52.09
C MET A 1 -1.41 -45.96 -53.16
N ARG A 2 -1.67 -46.33 -54.43
CA ARG A 2 -2.05 -45.51 -55.64
C ARG A 2 -2.62 -44.09 -55.38
N LYS A 3 -2.48 -43.08 -56.28
CA LYS A 3 -1.67 -42.86 -57.51
C LYS A 3 -1.86 -41.42 -58.06
N SER A 4 -0.77 -40.77 -58.52
CA SER A 4 -0.73 -39.83 -59.70
C SER A 4 -1.47 -38.46 -59.58
N LYS A 5 -1.33 -37.44 -60.47
CA LYS A 5 -0.74 -37.37 -61.85
C LYS A 5 -0.49 -35.90 -62.32
N PHE A 6 0.68 -35.62 -62.94
CA PHE A 6 0.94 -34.74 -64.14
C PHE A 6 0.46 -33.26 -64.19
N LYS A 7 1.05 -32.28 -64.93
CA LYS A 7 2.37 -32.08 -65.63
C LYS A 7 2.56 -30.55 -65.97
N PRO A 8 3.75 -30.07 -66.42
CA PRO A 8 4.11 -28.62 -66.54
C PRO A 8 4.45 -28.07 -67.96
N LYS A 9 4.67 -26.74 -68.08
CA LYS A 9 5.59 -25.94 -68.97
C LYS A 9 5.31 -24.41 -68.75
N ALA A 10 6.23 -23.42 -68.65
CA ALA A 10 7.51 -23.04 -69.32
C ALA A 10 7.32 -22.28 -70.67
N PRO A 11 8.26 -21.43 -71.22
CA PRO A 11 9.63 -21.02 -70.78
C PRO A 11 10.03 -19.50 -71.03
N PHE A 12 11.34 -19.16 -70.93
CA PHE A 12 12.07 -17.91 -71.33
C PHE A 12 11.82 -16.59 -70.53
N GLY A 13 12.78 -15.65 -70.39
CA GLY A 13 14.20 -15.61 -70.85
C GLY A 13 14.98 -14.38 -70.31
N TRP A 14 16.33 -14.38 -70.38
CA TRP A 14 17.23 -13.38 -69.76
C TRP A 14 17.18 -11.96 -70.35
N LYS A 15 17.45 -10.95 -69.49
CA LYS A 15 18.41 -9.85 -69.74
C LYS A 15 18.86 -9.18 -68.42
N SER A 16 20.00 -8.49 -68.46
CA SER A 16 20.75 -8.04 -67.27
C SER A 16 20.72 -6.52 -67.09
N ALA A 17 20.51 -6.03 -65.86
CA ALA A 17 20.90 -4.68 -65.43
C ALA A 17 21.03 -4.59 -63.89
N THR A 18 21.98 -3.78 -63.44
CA THR A 18 22.50 -3.53 -62.09
C THR A 18 21.50 -3.10 -60.99
N ALA A 19 21.81 -3.57 -59.77
CA ALA A 19 21.74 -2.85 -58.48
C ALA A 19 20.38 -2.41 -57.88
N ALA A 20 19.87 -3.17 -56.91
CA ALA A 20 19.77 -2.74 -55.48
C ALA A 20 19.28 -3.89 -54.56
N LEU A 21 19.68 -3.81 -53.27
CA LEU A 21 19.06 -4.41 -52.07
C LEU A 21 18.89 -5.94 -51.91
N MET A 22 19.29 -6.39 -50.71
CA MET A 22 18.80 -7.56 -49.92
C MET A 22 18.91 -8.99 -50.48
N GLY A 23 19.54 -9.87 -49.69
CA GLY A 23 19.66 -11.30 -50.00
C GLY A 23 20.50 -12.13 -49.04
N LEU A 24 20.69 -11.71 -47.77
CA LEU A 24 21.43 -12.51 -46.79
C LEU A 24 20.49 -13.57 -46.18
N ALA A 25 20.77 -14.85 -46.39
CA ALA A 25 19.91 -15.95 -45.96
C ALA A 25 20.61 -16.88 -44.95
N LEU A 26 20.02 -16.96 -43.75
CA LEU A 26 20.18 -18.01 -42.73
C LEU A 26 21.61 -18.43 -42.36
N VAL A 27 22.14 -17.79 -41.30
CA VAL A 27 22.62 -18.57 -40.14
C VAL A 27 21.64 -18.30 -39.00
N GLY A 28 21.16 -19.36 -38.36
CA GLY A 28 20.11 -19.27 -37.36
C GLY A 28 20.63 -18.73 -36.02
N GLY A 29 20.45 -17.44 -35.77
CA GLY A 29 20.51 -16.93 -34.41
C GLY A 29 19.26 -17.38 -33.65
N LEU A 30 19.43 -18.18 -32.59
CA LEU A 30 18.47 -18.14 -31.49
C LEU A 30 18.63 -16.76 -30.85
N ALA A 31 17.81 -15.80 -31.30
CA ALA A 31 17.54 -14.63 -30.50
C ALA A 31 16.95 -15.15 -29.18
N ALA A 32 17.67 -14.96 -28.07
CA ALA A 32 17.05 -15.03 -26.76
C ALA A 32 15.89 -14.04 -26.80
N GLY A 33 14.66 -14.54 -26.72
CA GLY A 33 13.47 -13.71 -26.69
C GLY A 33 13.51 -12.90 -25.41
N GLY A 34 14.06 -11.69 -25.49
CA GLY A 34 14.09 -10.76 -24.37
C GLY A 34 12.66 -10.60 -23.89
N VAL A 35 12.43 -10.95 -22.62
CA VAL A 35 11.09 -10.90 -22.00
C VAL A 35 10.57 -9.49 -22.20
N GLN A 36 9.59 -9.33 -23.09
CA GLN A 36 8.98 -8.02 -23.28
C GLN A 36 8.31 -7.65 -21.95
N PRO A 37 8.63 -6.48 -21.37
CA PRO A 37 7.95 -6.04 -20.16
C PRO A 37 6.45 -5.96 -20.44
N ALA A 38 5.63 -6.40 -19.47
CA ALA A 38 4.18 -6.42 -19.61
C ALA A 38 3.67 -5.03 -20.06
N GLN A 39 2.89 -5.02 -21.14
CA GLN A 39 2.34 -3.77 -21.68
C GLN A 39 1.10 -3.37 -20.90
N ALA A 40 1.33 -2.55 -19.89
CA ALA A 40 0.30 -1.80 -19.18
C ALA A 40 -0.60 -0.99 -20.13
N LEU A 41 -1.72 -0.51 -19.59
CA LEU A 41 -2.65 0.41 -20.23
C LEU A 41 -1.99 1.78 -20.50
N ASP A 42 -1.23 1.86 -21.60
CA ASP A 42 -0.77 3.13 -22.15
C ASP A 42 -1.90 3.79 -22.97
N ASN A 43 -2.81 4.44 -22.26
CA ASN A 43 -3.88 5.26 -22.84
C ASN A 43 -3.55 6.77 -22.83
N GLY A 44 -2.34 7.16 -22.40
CA GLY A 44 -1.92 8.56 -22.27
C GLY A 44 -2.61 9.36 -21.16
N LEU A 45 -3.40 8.72 -20.29
CA LEU A 45 -4.11 9.37 -19.17
C LEU A 45 -3.41 9.10 -17.83
N ALA A 46 -3.77 9.88 -16.81
CA ALA A 46 -3.21 9.80 -15.46
C ALA A 46 -1.67 9.76 -15.42
N LEU A 47 -0.99 10.57 -16.26
CA LEU A 47 0.48 10.65 -16.28
C LEU A 47 1.05 11.21 -14.95
N THR A 48 0.22 11.93 -14.20
CA THR A 48 0.36 12.20 -12.76
C THR A 48 -0.88 11.63 -12.02
N PRO A 49 -0.86 11.48 -10.68
CA PRO A 49 -1.99 10.95 -9.94
C PRO A 49 -3.24 11.83 -10.12
N PRO A 50 -4.44 11.28 -10.36
CA PRO A 50 -5.65 12.09 -10.54
C PRO A 50 -6.02 12.90 -9.29
N MET A 51 -6.50 14.13 -9.47
CA MET A 51 -6.91 15.04 -8.38
C MET A 51 -8.36 15.51 -8.60
N GLY A 52 -9.18 15.51 -7.54
CA GLY A 52 -10.60 15.84 -7.67
C GLY A 52 -11.41 15.77 -6.38
N TRP A 53 -12.72 15.55 -6.52
CA TRP A 53 -13.66 15.29 -5.43
C TRP A 53 -14.56 14.10 -5.78
N ASN A 54 -15.07 13.42 -4.77
CA ASN A 54 -16.02 12.31 -4.89
C ASN A 54 -17.16 12.47 -3.86
N SER A 55 -18.40 12.22 -4.30
CA SER A 55 -19.60 12.44 -3.47
C SER A 55 -19.78 11.46 -2.30
N TRP A 56 -19.19 10.26 -2.34
CA TRP A 56 -19.56 9.15 -1.46
C TRP A 56 -19.42 9.49 0.03
N ASN A 57 -18.23 9.92 0.44
CA ASN A 57 -17.91 10.22 1.83
C ASN A 57 -18.64 11.46 2.38
N GLN A 58 -19.16 12.34 1.51
CA GLN A 58 -19.91 13.53 1.94
C GLN A 58 -21.42 13.24 2.14
N VAL A 59 -22.04 12.45 1.26
CA VAL A 59 -23.52 12.34 1.20
C VAL A 59 -24.08 10.91 1.11
N ARG A 60 -23.26 9.91 0.76
CA ARG A 60 -23.68 8.58 0.27
C ARG A 60 -24.92 8.68 -0.65
N CYS A 61 -25.84 7.71 -0.55
CA CYS A 61 -27.09 7.70 -1.28
C CYS A 61 -28.13 8.69 -0.75
N TYR A 62 -28.02 9.20 0.48
CA TYR A 62 -29.09 9.97 1.13
C TYR A 62 -29.10 11.45 0.78
N GLY A 63 -27.92 12.05 0.52
CA GLY A 63 -27.81 13.46 0.12
C GLY A 63 -27.53 13.69 -1.38
N LEU A 64 -27.29 12.64 -2.17
CA LEU A 64 -26.84 12.78 -3.56
C LEU A 64 -27.93 13.33 -4.50
N ASN A 65 -27.69 14.52 -5.04
CA ASN A 65 -28.53 15.19 -6.03
C ASN A 65 -27.73 16.21 -6.87
N GLU A 66 -28.29 16.59 -8.01
CA GLU A 66 -27.70 17.52 -9.00
C GLU A 66 -27.29 18.87 -8.41
N THR A 67 -28.14 19.48 -7.57
CA THR A 67 -27.88 20.79 -6.97
C THR A 67 -26.65 20.75 -6.06
N MET A 68 -26.48 19.66 -5.29
CA MET A 68 -25.31 19.45 -4.43
C MET A 68 -24.05 19.27 -5.28
N VAL A 69 -24.06 18.42 -6.31
CA VAL A 69 -22.89 18.23 -7.19
C VAL A 69 -22.50 19.53 -7.90
N LYS A 70 -23.47 20.32 -8.37
CA LYS A 70 -23.23 21.63 -8.98
C LYS A 70 -22.62 22.62 -7.97
N ALA A 71 -23.15 22.70 -6.76
CA ALA A 71 -22.60 23.55 -5.69
C ALA A 71 -21.16 23.16 -5.31
N THR A 72 -20.83 21.86 -5.31
CA THR A 72 -19.45 21.39 -5.10
C THR A 72 -18.53 21.75 -6.27
N ALA A 73 -18.96 21.60 -7.52
CA ALA A 73 -18.19 22.01 -8.69
C ALA A 73 -17.91 23.53 -8.69
N ASP A 74 -18.90 24.35 -8.30
CA ASP A 74 -18.73 25.79 -8.08
C ASP A 74 -17.76 26.07 -6.92
N ALA A 75 -17.82 25.32 -5.82
CA ALA A 75 -16.88 25.45 -4.70
C ALA A 75 -15.44 25.13 -5.13
N MET A 76 -15.20 24.05 -5.88
CA MET A 76 -13.86 23.70 -6.40
C MET A 76 -13.28 24.78 -7.31
N ALA A 77 -14.13 25.40 -8.15
CA ALA A 77 -13.72 26.50 -9.02
C ALA A 77 -13.42 27.79 -8.23
N ALA A 78 -14.13 28.05 -7.13
CA ALA A 78 -14.02 29.29 -6.36
C ALA A 78 -13.02 29.25 -5.18
N ASN A 79 -12.85 28.10 -4.52
CA ASN A 79 -12.05 27.97 -3.29
C ASN A 79 -10.53 27.78 -3.53
N GLY A 80 -10.11 27.75 -4.79
CA GLY A 80 -8.71 27.58 -5.20
C GLY A 80 -8.29 26.15 -5.53
N MET A 81 -9.13 25.14 -5.28
CA MET A 81 -8.80 23.74 -5.60
C MET A 81 -8.57 23.51 -7.10
N ALA A 82 -9.43 24.04 -7.98
CA ALA A 82 -9.22 23.98 -9.43
C ALA A 82 -7.88 24.64 -9.83
N ALA A 83 -7.57 25.79 -9.23
CA ALA A 83 -6.29 26.49 -9.41
C ALA A 83 -5.08 25.79 -8.74
N ALA A 84 -5.30 24.71 -7.99
CA ALA A 84 -4.26 23.87 -7.39
C ALA A 84 -4.11 22.51 -8.12
N GLY A 85 -4.92 22.22 -9.15
CA GLY A 85 -4.85 21.01 -9.96
C GLY A 85 -6.02 20.03 -9.81
N TYR A 86 -6.98 20.31 -8.93
CA TYR A 86 -8.16 19.45 -8.76
C TYR A 86 -9.13 19.61 -9.93
N GLU A 87 -9.22 18.59 -10.78
CA GLU A 87 -9.99 18.65 -12.03
C GLU A 87 -11.24 17.75 -12.04
N TYR A 88 -11.23 16.56 -11.40
CA TYR A 88 -12.37 15.62 -11.49
C TYR A 88 -13.47 15.89 -10.46
N VAL A 89 -14.73 15.90 -10.90
CA VAL A 89 -15.93 15.89 -10.04
C VAL A 89 -16.63 14.55 -10.24
N VAL A 90 -16.41 13.60 -9.32
CA VAL A 90 -16.93 12.23 -9.42
C VAL A 90 -18.28 12.10 -8.71
N VAL A 91 -19.32 11.77 -9.48
CA VAL A 91 -20.61 11.31 -8.97
C VAL A 91 -20.52 9.83 -8.66
N ASP A 92 -20.59 9.50 -7.37
CA ASP A 92 -20.52 8.12 -6.89
C ASP A 92 -21.89 7.40 -6.92
N ASP A 93 -22.01 6.23 -6.29
CA ASP A 93 -23.19 5.36 -6.37
C ASP A 93 -24.52 6.03 -5.95
N CYS A 94 -25.65 5.43 -6.37
CA CYS A 94 -27.02 5.96 -6.26
C CYS A 94 -27.34 7.19 -7.13
N TRP A 95 -26.71 7.27 -8.31
CA TRP A 95 -27.08 8.21 -9.38
C TRP A 95 -28.08 7.62 -10.40
N GLN A 96 -28.12 6.29 -10.49
CA GLN A 96 -28.81 5.51 -11.51
C GLN A 96 -30.33 5.46 -11.25
N GLY A 97 -31.13 5.69 -12.29
CA GLY A 97 -32.60 5.56 -12.25
C GLY A 97 -33.12 4.19 -12.70
N GLY A 98 -32.24 3.33 -13.21
CA GLY A 98 -32.57 2.05 -13.83
C GLY A 98 -32.11 1.99 -15.29
N ARG A 99 -32.63 1.00 -16.03
CA ARG A 99 -32.40 0.83 -17.47
C ARG A 99 -33.70 1.01 -18.27
N GLY A 100 -33.59 1.58 -19.46
CA GLY A 100 -34.69 1.66 -20.43
C GLY A 100 -35.08 0.29 -20.99
N THR A 101 -36.16 0.24 -21.78
CA THR A 101 -36.59 -0.99 -22.50
C THR A 101 -35.62 -1.42 -23.61
N ASP A 102 -34.65 -0.58 -23.93
CA ASP A 102 -33.49 -0.80 -24.80
C ASP A 102 -32.22 -1.23 -24.04
N GLY A 103 -32.27 -1.30 -22.70
CA GLY A 103 -31.14 -1.63 -21.82
C GLY A 103 -30.26 -0.44 -21.42
N VAL A 104 -30.50 0.77 -21.94
CA VAL A 104 -29.66 1.96 -21.68
C VAL A 104 -29.84 2.46 -20.24
N LEU A 105 -28.76 2.69 -19.50
CA LEU A 105 -28.83 3.35 -18.19
C LEU A 105 -29.35 4.79 -18.32
N PHE A 106 -30.23 5.19 -17.40
CA PHE A 106 -30.61 6.58 -17.20
C PHE A 106 -30.40 6.99 -15.74
N SER A 107 -30.35 8.29 -15.45
CA SER A 107 -30.18 8.81 -14.09
C SER A 107 -31.51 8.96 -13.34
N HIS A 108 -31.46 8.83 -12.02
CA HIS A 108 -32.65 8.91 -11.17
C HIS A 108 -33.34 10.28 -11.31
N PRO A 109 -34.60 10.35 -11.77
CA PRO A 109 -35.20 11.59 -12.26
C PRO A 109 -35.30 12.67 -11.17
N ASP A 110 -35.67 12.30 -9.94
CA ASP A 110 -35.80 13.29 -8.84
C ASP A 110 -34.46 13.79 -8.30
N ARG A 111 -33.37 13.05 -8.54
CA ARG A 111 -32.00 13.41 -8.11
C ARG A 111 -31.28 14.22 -9.16
N PHE A 112 -31.47 13.86 -10.43
CA PHE A 112 -30.79 14.42 -11.61
C PHE A 112 -31.82 14.77 -12.70
N PRO A 113 -32.72 15.75 -12.45
CA PRO A 113 -33.83 16.08 -13.35
C PRO A 113 -33.40 16.65 -14.70
N SER A 114 -32.16 17.15 -14.85
CA SER A 114 -31.61 17.54 -16.16
C SER A 114 -30.86 16.41 -16.89
N GLY A 115 -30.62 15.27 -16.23
CA GLY A 115 -29.86 14.13 -16.74
C GLY A 115 -28.34 14.31 -16.69
N MET A 116 -27.60 13.19 -16.64
CA MET A 116 -26.14 13.22 -16.45
C MET A 116 -25.39 14.04 -17.50
N LYS A 117 -25.85 14.09 -18.77
CA LYS A 117 -25.22 14.94 -19.78
C LYS A 117 -25.28 16.43 -19.41
N ALA A 118 -26.42 16.94 -18.95
CA ALA A 118 -26.55 18.35 -18.58
C ALA A 118 -25.77 18.69 -17.30
N LEU A 119 -25.51 17.70 -16.44
CA LEU A 119 -24.57 17.82 -15.32
C LEU A 119 -23.11 17.82 -15.81
N GLY A 120 -22.74 16.93 -16.74
CA GLY A 120 -21.43 16.90 -17.38
C GLY A 120 -21.09 18.21 -18.10
N ASP A 121 -22.00 18.68 -18.96
CA ASP A 121 -21.92 19.98 -19.65
C ASP A 121 -21.76 21.15 -18.65
N TYR A 122 -22.39 21.07 -17.46
CA TYR A 122 -22.22 22.06 -16.39
C TYR A 122 -20.84 21.99 -15.75
N ILE A 123 -20.35 20.79 -15.42
CA ILE A 123 -19.01 20.57 -14.84
C ILE A 123 -17.93 21.06 -15.82
N HIS A 124 -18.04 20.70 -17.10
CA HIS A 124 -17.18 21.20 -18.18
C HIS A 124 -17.21 22.73 -18.30
N SER A 125 -18.37 23.37 -18.08
CA SER A 125 -18.47 24.84 -18.10
C SER A 125 -17.67 25.55 -16.99
N LYS A 126 -17.22 24.81 -15.96
CA LYS A 126 -16.33 25.31 -14.89
C LYS A 126 -14.84 25.06 -15.18
N GLY A 127 -14.51 24.43 -16.30
CA GLY A 127 -13.16 23.94 -16.60
C GLY A 127 -12.78 22.67 -15.83
N LEU A 128 -13.76 21.98 -15.24
CA LEU A 128 -13.61 20.72 -14.52
C LEU A 128 -13.99 19.54 -15.42
N LYS A 129 -13.63 18.32 -15.00
CA LYS A 129 -13.89 17.04 -15.66
C LYS A 129 -14.98 16.26 -14.91
N PHE A 130 -15.87 15.59 -15.64
CA PHE A 130 -16.99 14.85 -15.06
C PHE A 130 -16.62 13.37 -14.83
N GLY A 131 -16.73 12.90 -13.60
CA GLY A 131 -16.56 11.49 -13.25
C GLY A 131 -17.87 10.81 -12.85
N ILE A 132 -17.97 9.51 -13.10
CA ILE A 132 -19.15 8.68 -12.75
C ILE A 132 -18.72 7.36 -12.08
N TYR A 133 -19.69 6.65 -11.50
CA TYR A 133 -19.54 5.35 -10.86
C TYR A 133 -20.27 4.23 -11.62
N GLY A 134 -19.68 3.03 -11.66
CA GLY A 134 -20.31 1.79 -12.14
C GLY A 134 -19.70 0.54 -11.50
N VAL A 135 -20.18 -0.65 -11.89
CA VAL A 135 -19.74 -1.97 -11.39
C VAL A 135 -19.86 -3.05 -12.49
N PRO A 136 -19.07 -4.13 -12.47
CA PRO A 136 -19.14 -5.20 -13.48
C PRO A 136 -20.25 -6.23 -13.24
N GLY A 137 -20.80 -6.31 -12.02
CA GLY A 137 -21.88 -7.24 -11.67
C GLY A 137 -23.25 -6.74 -12.12
N THR A 138 -24.31 -7.25 -11.48
CA THR A 138 -25.70 -6.78 -11.67
C THR A 138 -26.16 -5.77 -10.61
N GLU A 139 -25.58 -5.84 -9.40
CA GLU A 139 -25.89 -4.98 -8.24
C GLU A 139 -24.74 -4.02 -7.93
N THR A 140 -25.06 -2.80 -7.50
CA THR A 140 -24.07 -1.84 -6.99
C THR A 140 -23.88 -1.99 -5.49
N CYS A 141 -22.84 -1.38 -4.92
CA CYS A 141 -22.57 -1.49 -3.49
C CYS A 141 -23.73 -0.96 -2.64
N ALA A 142 -24.40 0.09 -3.09
CA ALA A 142 -25.54 0.65 -2.39
C ALA A 142 -26.79 -0.24 -2.39
N ASN A 143 -26.97 -1.15 -3.35
CA ASN A 143 -28.08 -2.11 -3.29
C ASN A 143 -28.01 -2.97 -2.01
N PHE A 144 -26.79 -3.31 -1.56
CA PHE A 144 -26.57 -4.10 -0.35
C PHE A 144 -26.35 -3.24 0.91
N TRP A 145 -25.51 -2.20 0.84
CA TRP A 145 -25.08 -1.45 2.04
C TRP A 145 -25.98 -0.27 2.42
N ASP A 146 -26.54 0.45 1.43
CA ASP A 146 -27.40 1.63 1.66
C ASP A 146 -28.90 1.32 1.38
N SER A 147 -29.22 0.07 1.03
CA SER A 147 -30.55 -0.44 0.64
C SER A 147 -31.18 0.27 -0.56
N TYR A 148 -30.40 0.56 -1.59
CA TYR A 148 -30.89 1.24 -2.79
C TYR A 148 -31.90 0.36 -3.57
N PRO A 149 -33.12 0.86 -3.88
CA PRO A 149 -34.24 -0.01 -4.28
C PRO A 149 -34.30 -0.35 -5.77
N ILE A 150 -33.35 0.11 -6.57
CA ILE A 150 -33.33 -0.07 -8.03
C ILE A 150 -32.25 -1.09 -8.39
N TYR A 151 -32.61 -2.17 -9.09
CA TYR A 151 -31.72 -3.30 -9.42
C TYR A 151 -31.37 -3.34 -10.92
N GLY A 152 -30.36 -4.14 -11.29
CA GLY A 152 -29.86 -4.21 -12.68
C GLY A 152 -29.04 -2.98 -13.09
N LEU A 153 -28.45 -2.30 -12.10
CA LEU A 153 -27.69 -1.06 -12.27
C LEU A 153 -26.25 -1.30 -12.72
N GLY A 154 -25.71 -2.48 -12.43
CA GLY A 154 -24.39 -2.89 -12.88
C GLY A 154 -24.33 -3.21 -14.37
N SER A 155 -23.12 -3.22 -14.91
CA SER A 155 -22.84 -3.28 -16.35
C SER A 155 -22.74 -4.69 -16.93
N LEU A 156 -23.07 -5.75 -16.18
CA LEU A 156 -22.94 -7.13 -16.67
C LEU A 156 -23.73 -7.35 -17.97
N ASN A 157 -23.02 -7.68 -19.05
CA ASN A 157 -23.51 -7.81 -20.43
C ASN A 157 -23.98 -6.51 -21.11
N HIS A 158 -23.83 -5.37 -20.45
CA HIS A 158 -24.12 -4.02 -20.95
C HIS A 158 -22.85 -3.16 -21.09
N GLU A 159 -21.64 -3.73 -20.98
CA GLU A 159 -20.40 -2.97 -20.77
C GLU A 159 -20.10 -1.98 -21.90
N GLN A 160 -20.34 -2.36 -23.16
CA GLN A 160 -20.22 -1.43 -24.30
C GLN A 160 -21.33 -0.37 -24.31
N GLN A 161 -22.57 -0.78 -24.02
CA GLN A 161 -23.73 0.13 -24.00
C GLN A 161 -23.59 1.21 -22.92
N ASP A 162 -23.08 0.83 -21.75
CA ASP A 162 -22.80 1.73 -20.64
C ASP A 162 -21.61 2.64 -20.96
N ALA A 163 -20.52 2.11 -21.52
CA ALA A 163 -19.38 2.91 -21.97
C ALA A 163 -19.78 3.96 -23.02
N ASP A 164 -20.55 3.57 -24.05
CA ASP A 164 -21.09 4.46 -25.08
C ASP A 164 -22.02 5.53 -24.47
N THR A 165 -22.81 5.14 -23.45
CA THR A 165 -23.68 6.06 -22.70
C THR A 165 -22.87 7.08 -21.90
N PHE A 166 -21.84 6.64 -21.17
CA PHE A 166 -20.92 7.51 -20.43
C PHE A 166 -20.18 8.48 -21.36
N ALA A 167 -19.69 7.99 -22.52
CA ALA A 167 -19.06 8.83 -23.53
C ALA A 167 -20.01 9.87 -24.14
N THR A 168 -21.28 9.49 -24.38
CA THR A 168 -22.36 10.39 -24.85
C THR A 168 -22.71 11.48 -23.82
N TRP A 169 -22.64 11.16 -22.53
CA TRP A 169 -22.82 12.13 -21.44
C TRP A 169 -21.60 13.00 -21.17
N GLY A 170 -20.46 12.74 -21.82
CA GLY A 170 -19.24 13.50 -21.63
C GLY A 170 -18.43 13.12 -20.39
N VAL A 171 -18.59 11.90 -19.87
CA VAL A 171 -17.76 11.39 -18.76
C VAL A 171 -16.28 11.36 -19.15
N ASP A 172 -15.42 11.80 -18.25
CA ASP A 172 -13.96 11.86 -18.37
C ASP A 172 -13.24 10.89 -17.41
N TYR A 173 -13.97 10.35 -16.43
CA TYR A 173 -13.44 9.44 -15.41
C TYR A 173 -14.51 8.41 -14.99
N LEU A 174 -14.12 7.13 -14.88
CA LEU A 174 -14.99 6.09 -14.32
C LEU A 174 -14.33 5.47 -13.09
N LYS A 175 -14.98 5.61 -11.92
CA LYS A 175 -14.78 4.70 -10.78
C LYS A 175 -15.57 3.43 -11.07
N TYR A 176 -14.93 2.27 -10.95
CA TYR A 176 -15.57 1.00 -11.24
C TYR A 176 -15.30 -0.01 -10.13
N ASP A 177 -16.33 -0.32 -9.37
CA ASP A 177 -16.25 -0.99 -8.06
C ASP A 177 -16.63 -2.48 -8.16
N TRP A 178 -16.37 -3.28 -7.12
CA TRP A 178 -16.51 -4.75 -7.22
C TRP A 178 -17.82 -5.31 -6.68
N CYS A 179 -18.30 -4.79 -5.54
CA CYS A 179 -19.66 -4.94 -5.04
C CYS A 179 -20.29 -6.35 -5.21
N ARG A 180 -19.65 -7.36 -4.60
CA ARG A 180 -20.12 -8.76 -4.53
C ARG A 180 -20.24 -9.50 -5.87
N ALA A 181 -19.70 -9.00 -6.97
CA ALA A 181 -19.86 -9.61 -8.31
C ALA A 181 -19.27 -11.04 -8.47
N ASP A 182 -18.45 -11.52 -7.54
CA ASP A 182 -18.04 -12.94 -7.41
C ASP A 182 -19.04 -13.82 -6.64
N GLU A 183 -19.87 -13.24 -5.76
CA GLU A 183 -20.94 -13.92 -5.04
C GLU A 183 -22.23 -13.99 -5.87
N THR A 184 -22.66 -12.86 -6.45
CA THR A 184 -23.92 -12.71 -7.20
C THR A 184 -23.79 -13.27 -8.62
N ASP A 185 -22.74 -12.83 -9.33
CA ASP A 185 -22.59 -13.01 -10.77
C ASP A 185 -21.43 -13.95 -11.15
N GLN A 186 -20.75 -14.53 -10.14
CA GLN A 186 -19.62 -15.46 -10.26
C GLN A 186 -18.40 -14.94 -11.04
N LEU A 187 -18.31 -13.62 -11.24
CA LEU A 187 -17.28 -12.99 -12.07
C LEU A 187 -15.86 -13.15 -11.49
N LYS A 188 -14.85 -12.79 -12.31
CA LYS A 188 -13.43 -12.83 -11.95
C LYS A 188 -12.79 -11.47 -12.24
N ARG A 189 -12.21 -10.85 -11.20
CA ARG A 189 -11.79 -9.45 -11.15
C ARG A 189 -11.01 -8.98 -12.40
N PRO A 190 -9.80 -9.49 -12.75
CA PRO A 190 -9.07 -9.00 -13.92
C PRO A 190 -9.84 -9.07 -15.25
N ALA A 191 -10.62 -10.14 -15.47
CA ALA A 191 -11.38 -10.33 -16.69
C ALA A 191 -12.57 -9.37 -16.80
N ALA A 192 -13.27 -9.13 -15.69
CA ALA A 192 -14.42 -8.25 -15.62
C ALA A 192 -14.02 -6.76 -15.74
N PHE A 193 -12.94 -6.35 -15.08
CA PHE A 193 -12.35 -5.02 -15.25
C PHE A 193 -11.78 -4.83 -16.67
N GLY A 194 -11.11 -5.85 -17.23
CA GLY A 194 -10.62 -5.84 -18.61
C GLY A 194 -11.71 -5.68 -19.66
N LYS A 195 -12.91 -6.25 -19.44
CA LYS A 195 -14.06 -6.10 -20.35
C LYS A 195 -14.56 -4.65 -20.41
N MET A 196 -14.61 -3.94 -19.29
CA MET A 196 -14.98 -2.52 -19.26
C MET A 196 -13.85 -1.62 -19.79
N ARG A 197 -12.57 -1.91 -19.51
CA ARG A 197 -11.43 -1.23 -20.17
C ARG A 197 -11.57 -1.24 -21.69
N ASP A 198 -11.85 -2.40 -22.27
CA ASP A 198 -11.95 -2.55 -23.73
C ASP A 198 -13.20 -1.85 -24.30
N ALA A 199 -14.32 -1.87 -23.55
CA ALA A 199 -15.51 -1.10 -23.88
C ALA A 199 -15.27 0.43 -23.88
N LEU A 200 -14.66 0.97 -22.83
CA LEU A 200 -14.26 2.38 -22.73
C LEU A 200 -13.36 2.78 -23.90
N LYS A 201 -12.35 1.96 -24.21
CA LYS A 201 -11.43 2.17 -25.34
C LYS A 201 -12.15 2.21 -26.69
N ALA A 202 -13.18 1.38 -26.88
CA ALA A 202 -13.97 1.33 -28.11
C ALA A 202 -14.82 2.60 -28.34
N THR A 203 -15.18 3.35 -27.29
CA THR A 203 -15.92 4.63 -27.43
C THR A 203 -15.14 5.71 -28.18
N GLY A 204 -13.80 5.61 -28.22
CA GLY A 204 -12.92 6.66 -28.72
C GLY A 204 -12.82 7.91 -27.84
N ARG A 205 -13.49 7.96 -26.67
CA ARG A 205 -13.34 9.04 -25.69
C ARG A 205 -12.23 8.71 -24.69
N ASN A 206 -11.43 9.71 -24.36
CA ASN A 206 -10.46 9.62 -23.28
C ASN A 206 -11.17 9.62 -21.91
N ILE A 207 -11.36 8.42 -21.35
CA ILE A 207 -11.93 8.20 -20.02
C ILE A 207 -10.86 7.58 -19.12
N ALA A 208 -10.47 8.27 -18.06
CA ALA A 208 -9.54 7.74 -17.06
C ALA A 208 -10.25 6.67 -16.22
N TYR A 209 -9.61 5.50 -16.07
CA TYR A 209 -10.28 4.32 -15.52
C TYR A 209 -9.67 3.94 -14.17
N GLY A 210 -10.44 4.07 -13.08
CA GLY A 210 -10.03 3.70 -11.72
C GLY A 210 -10.87 2.54 -11.19
N ILE A 211 -10.21 1.44 -10.81
CA ILE A 211 -10.87 0.20 -10.38
C ILE A 211 -10.82 0.00 -8.87
N SER A 212 -11.88 -0.59 -8.31
CA SER A 212 -11.96 -0.94 -6.90
C SER A 212 -12.39 -2.39 -6.72
N GLU A 213 -11.50 -3.20 -6.14
CA GLU A 213 -11.82 -4.52 -5.56
C GLU A 213 -11.26 -4.69 -4.14
N TYR A 214 -10.95 -3.57 -3.49
CA TYR A 214 -10.53 -3.41 -2.10
C TYR A 214 -9.13 -3.97 -1.74
N GLY A 215 -8.28 -4.27 -2.72
CA GLY A 215 -6.95 -4.85 -2.52
C GLY A 215 -6.93 -6.38 -2.38
N VAL A 216 -8.08 -7.04 -2.47
CA VAL A 216 -8.30 -8.44 -2.09
C VAL A 216 -7.51 -9.42 -2.96
N THR A 217 -7.30 -9.11 -4.24
CA THR A 217 -6.54 -9.94 -5.19
C THR A 217 -5.24 -9.30 -5.64
N GLU A 218 -4.58 -8.56 -4.74
CA GLU A 218 -3.28 -7.91 -4.96
C GLU A 218 -3.22 -7.10 -6.28
N PRO A 219 -4.15 -6.12 -6.51
CA PRO A 219 -4.35 -5.48 -7.80
C PRO A 219 -3.15 -4.67 -8.31
N TRP A 220 -2.18 -4.35 -7.46
CA TRP A 220 -0.88 -3.83 -7.87
C TRP A 220 -0.09 -4.77 -8.81
N THR A 221 -0.39 -6.07 -8.79
CA THR A 221 0.28 -7.08 -9.64
C THR A 221 -0.27 -7.20 -11.07
N TRP A 222 -1.51 -6.74 -11.33
CA TRP A 222 -2.20 -6.89 -12.63
C TRP A 222 -2.99 -5.66 -13.09
N GLY A 223 -3.32 -4.75 -12.19
CA GLY A 223 -4.16 -3.58 -12.43
C GLY A 223 -3.57 -2.62 -13.46
N ALA A 224 -2.24 -2.54 -13.57
CA ALA A 224 -1.56 -1.73 -14.58
C ALA A 224 -1.90 -2.13 -16.03
N ASP A 225 -2.20 -3.40 -16.29
CA ASP A 225 -2.62 -3.88 -17.63
C ASP A 225 -4.11 -3.59 -17.91
N VAL A 226 -4.84 -3.10 -16.90
CA VAL A 226 -6.30 -3.02 -16.91
C VAL A 226 -6.83 -1.59 -16.71
N ALA A 227 -6.18 -0.79 -15.87
CA ALA A 227 -6.70 0.49 -15.36
C ALA A 227 -5.56 1.49 -15.09
N ASN A 228 -5.92 2.78 -14.96
CA ASN A 228 -4.99 3.85 -14.62
C ASN A 228 -4.68 3.93 -13.12
N LEU A 229 -5.55 3.40 -12.28
CA LEU A 229 -5.38 3.32 -10.83
C LEU A 229 -6.24 2.20 -10.25
N TRP A 230 -5.83 1.66 -9.10
CA TRP A 230 -6.50 0.55 -8.43
C TRP A 230 -6.53 0.72 -6.91
N ARG A 231 -7.70 0.54 -6.28
CA ARG A 231 -7.82 0.54 -4.81
C ARG A 231 -7.01 -0.60 -4.20
N THR A 232 -6.18 -0.26 -3.23
CA THR A 232 -5.25 -1.17 -2.56
C THR A 232 -5.72 -1.67 -1.20
N THR A 233 -6.82 -1.10 -0.68
CA THR A 233 -7.40 -1.42 0.63
C THR A 233 -8.93 -1.34 0.60
N HIS A 234 -9.58 -1.88 1.64
CA HIS A 234 -10.95 -1.52 2.01
C HIS A 234 -11.11 -0.01 2.27
N ASP A 235 -12.37 0.45 2.32
CA ASP A 235 -12.72 1.87 2.41
C ASP A 235 -12.14 2.55 3.66
N ILE A 236 -11.66 3.78 3.48
CA ILE A 236 -11.06 4.60 4.54
C ILE A 236 -12.12 5.21 5.44
N ALA A 237 -11.96 5.07 6.75
CA ALA A 237 -12.80 5.74 7.76
C ALA A 237 -12.17 7.08 8.21
N PRO A 238 -12.97 8.10 8.60
CA PRO A 238 -12.47 9.41 9.03
C PRO A 238 -11.95 9.38 10.48
N ASN A 239 -10.98 8.49 10.75
CA ASN A 239 -10.27 8.39 12.03
C ASN A 239 -8.80 8.01 11.81
N TRP A 240 -7.96 8.35 12.79
CA TRP A 240 -6.51 8.22 12.67
C TRP A 240 -6.01 6.77 12.54
N GLY A 241 -6.69 5.81 13.18
CA GLY A 241 -6.33 4.39 13.08
C GLY A 241 -6.49 3.84 11.67
N SER A 242 -7.56 4.22 10.96
CA SER A 242 -7.77 3.86 9.56
C SER A 242 -6.72 4.50 8.65
N ILE A 243 -6.48 5.81 8.78
CA ILE A 243 -5.49 6.56 7.99
C ILE A 243 -4.08 5.95 8.16
N THR A 244 -3.64 5.72 9.40
CA THR A 244 -2.32 5.14 9.68
C THR A 244 -2.22 3.68 9.28
N GLY A 245 -3.27 2.88 9.45
CA GLY A 245 -3.32 1.50 8.96
C GLY A 245 -3.10 1.42 7.44
N ILE A 246 -3.80 2.28 6.70
CA ILE A 246 -3.64 2.40 5.24
C ILE A 246 -2.22 2.84 4.87
N ILE A 247 -1.68 3.93 5.45
CA ILE A 247 -0.30 4.38 5.18
C ILE A 247 0.72 3.24 5.42
N ASN A 248 0.54 2.46 6.49
CA ASN A 248 1.43 1.34 6.79
C ASN A 248 1.35 0.20 5.76
N SER A 249 0.18 -0.05 5.15
CA SER A 249 0.01 -1.07 4.09
C SER A 249 0.73 -0.70 2.79
N GLN A 250 0.81 0.60 2.45
CA GLN A 250 1.42 1.07 1.21
C GLN A 250 2.95 0.91 1.15
N ALA A 251 3.60 0.54 2.26
CA ALA A 251 5.06 0.55 2.39
C ALA A 251 5.80 -0.41 1.43
N GLU A 252 5.17 -1.51 0.99
CA GLU A 252 5.75 -2.46 0.02
C GLU A 252 5.31 -2.20 -1.43
N LEU A 253 4.38 -1.24 -1.68
CA LEU A 253 3.70 -1.10 -2.97
C LEU A 253 4.37 -0.11 -3.95
N SER A 254 5.40 0.61 -3.51
CA SER A 254 6.13 1.60 -4.33
C SER A 254 6.72 1.12 -5.68
N PRO A 255 7.07 -0.17 -5.91
CA PRO A 255 7.52 -0.63 -7.23
C PRO A 255 6.44 -0.61 -8.32
N TYR A 256 5.16 -0.64 -7.94
CA TYR A 256 4.03 -0.78 -8.86
C TYR A 256 3.47 0.58 -9.34
N ALA A 257 3.68 1.66 -8.58
CA ALA A 257 3.23 3.00 -8.94
C ALA A 257 4.19 3.71 -9.92
N ARG A 258 3.63 4.29 -10.98
CA ARG A 258 4.34 5.02 -12.04
C ARG A 258 3.38 5.87 -12.88
N PRO A 259 3.88 6.78 -13.75
CA PRO A 259 3.02 7.49 -14.71
C PRO A 259 2.06 6.55 -15.46
N GLY A 260 0.78 6.91 -15.43
CA GLY A 260 -0.33 6.16 -16.03
C GLY A 260 -0.91 5.01 -15.18
N ALA A 261 -0.30 4.66 -14.03
CA ALA A 261 -0.62 3.45 -13.27
C ALA A 261 -0.34 3.63 -11.75
N TRP A 262 -1.38 3.86 -10.94
CA TRP A 262 -1.26 4.25 -9.53
C TRP A 262 -1.90 3.30 -8.51
N ASN A 263 -1.22 3.13 -7.38
CA ASN A 263 -1.85 2.61 -6.16
C ASN A 263 -2.83 3.66 -5.61
N ASP A 264 -4.08 3.27 -5.37
CA ASP A 264 -5.08 4.10 -4.71
C ASP A 264 -5.30 3.63 -3.26
N PRO A 265 -4.84 4.40 -2.25
CA PRO A 265 -5.13 4.18 -0.83
C PRO A 265 -6.48 4.76 -0.37
N ASP A 266 -7.39 5.08 -1.31
CA ASP A 266 -8.74 5.63 -1.11
C ASP A 266 -8.80 7.15 -0.83
N MET A 267 -10.02 7.69 -0.85
CA MET A 267 -10.34 9.12 -0.79
C MET A 267 -9.81 9.86 0.45
N LEU A 268 -9.48 11.13 0.28
CA LEU A 268 -9.11 12.05 1.36
C LEU A 268 -10.32 12.35 2.27
N GLN A 269 -10.29 11.78 3.47
CA GLN A 269 -11.15 12.15 4.63
C GLN A 269 -10.78 13.50 5.26
N VAL A 270 -9.98 14.33 4.59
CA VAL A 270 -9.53 15.63 5.13
C VAL A 270 -10.73 16.55 5.33
N GLY A 271 -10.95 17.01 6.56
CA GLY A 271 -12.12 17.79 6.97
C GLY A 271 -13.32 16.96 7.45
N ASN A 272 -13.26 15.63 7.42
CA ASN A 272 -14.30 14.73 7.92
C ASN A 272 -13.98 14.18 9.32
N GLY A 273 -15.03 13.76 10.05
CA GLY A 273 -14.91 13.15 11.37
C GLY A 273 -14.32 14.10 12.42
N SER A 274 -13.52 13.55 13.33
CA SER A 274 -12.91 14.28 14.46
C SER A 274 -11.41 14.51 14.30
N LEU A 275 -10.90 14.50 13.05
CA LEU A 275 -9.48 14.64 12.75
C LEU A 275 -8.96 16.04 13.15
N THR A 276 -7.86 16.06 13.90
CA THR A 276 -7.14 17.29 14.28
C THR A 276 -6.45 17.95 13.08
N ALA A 277 -6.02 19.21 13.22
CA ALA A 277 -5.33 19.93 12.15
C ALA A 277 -4.04 19.23 11.68
N ASP A 278 -3.28 18.63 12.60
CA ASP A 278 -2.05 17.89 12.28
C ASP A 278 -2.34 16.53 11.63
N GLU A 279 -3.38 15.80 12.06
CA GLU A 279 -3.82 14.57 11.39
C GLU A 279 -4.32 14.83 9.96
N ASN A 280 -5.06 15.92 9.74
CA ASN A 280 -5.49 16.36 8.41
C ASN A 280 -4.30 16.69 7.50
N ARG A 281 -3.28 17.37 8.03
CA ARG A 281 -2.01 17.65 7.31
C ARG A 281 -1.23 16.38 7.01
N SER A 282 -1.07 15.49 7.99
CA SER A 282 -0.38 14.21 7.82
C SER A 282 -1.07 13.32 6.79
N HIS A 283 -2.40 13.23 6.82
CA HIS A 283 -3.21 12.52 5.83
C HIS A 283 -2.88 13.03 4.41
N PHE A 284 -3.08 14.33 4.18
CA PHE A 284 -2.82 14.93 2.87
C PHE A 284 -1.36 14.81 2.42
N GLY A 285 -0.40 15.09 3.32
CA GLY A 285 1.03 15.02 3.04
C GLY A 285 1.53 13.61 2.75
N MET A 286 0.99 12.59 3.43
CA MET A 286 1.35 11.20 3.16
C MET A 286 0.73 10.69 1.86
N TRP A 287 -0.52 11.04 1.53
CA TRP A 287 -1.08 10.76 0.20
C TRP A 287 -0.27 11.43 -0.91
N ALA A 288 0.17 12.67 -0.70
CA ALA A 288 1.02 13.38 -1.64
C ALA A 288 2.37 12.66 -1.86
N MET A 289 3.03 12.25 -0.77
CA MET A 289 4.27 11.47 -0.81
C MET A 289 4.11 10.10 -1.46
N LEU A 290 3.00 9.41 -1.21
CA LEU A 290 2.69 8.11 -1.78
C LEU A 290 2.39 8.15 -3.29
N ALA A 291 2.34 9.34 -3.92
CA ALA A 291 1.83 9.54 -5.27
C ALA A 291 0.40 8.96 -5.43
N ALA A 292 -0.39 9.05 -4.36
CA ALA A 292 -1.78 8.62 -4.34
C ALA A 292 -2.67 9.60 -5.14
N PRO A 293 -3.82 9.14 -5.67
CA PRO A 293 -4.88 10.03 -6.13
C PRO A 293 -5.37 10.95 -5.01
N LEU A 294 -5.65 12.22 -5.34
CA LEU A 294 -6.08 13.23 -4.37
C LEU A 294 -7.56 13.57 -4.58
N PHE A 295 -8.45 12.61 -4.29
CA PHE A 295 -9.89 12.81 -4.31
C PHE A 295 -10.41 13.25 -2.93
N ALA A 296 -10.89 14.49 -2.81
CA ALA A 296 -11.55 14.99 -1.59
C ALA A 296 -12.93 14.32 -1.39
N GLY A 297 -13.20 13.80 -0.20
CA GLY A 297 -14.47 13.16 0.16
C GLY A 297 -15.34 13.99 1.11
N THR A 298 -15.24 15.32 1.07
CA THR A 298 -15.77 16.22 2.11
C THR A 298 -16.61 17.36 1.52
N ASP A 299 -17.35 18.08 2.37
CA ASP A 299 -18.17 19.21 1.96
C ASP A 299 -17.32 20.47 1.70
N LEU A 300 -16.93 20.63 0.44
CA LEU A 300 -16.14 21.76 -0.05
C LEU A 300 -16.82 23.12 0.09
N THR A 301 -18.13 23.16 0.38
CA THR A 301 -18.87 24.41 0.69
C THR A 301 -18.72 24.83 2.16
N LYS A 302 -18.26 23.93 3.03
CA LYS A 302 -18.16 24.14 4.50
C LYS A 302 -16.75 24.02 5.07
N LEU A 303 -15.74 23.66 4.25
CA LEU A 303 -14.36 23.49 4.72
C LEU A 303 -13.79 24.79 5.36
N PRO A 304 -13.16 24.69 6.56
CA PRO A 304 -12.41 25.80 7.14
C PRO A 304 -11.24 26.25 6.25
N ALA A 305 -10.93 27.55 6.26
CA ALA A 305 -9.91 28.14 5.39
C ALA A 305 -8.51 27.51 5.55
N GLU A 306 -8.09 27.12 6.76
CA GLU A 306 -6.82 26.41 6.99
C GLU A 306 -6.85 24.96 6.46
N THR A 307 -8.02 24.32 6.40
CA THR A 307 -8.20 23.00 5.76
C THR A 307 -8.13 23.13 4.24
N VAL A 308 -8.79 24.14 3.65
CA VAL A 308 -8.66 24.47 2.22
C VAL A 308 -7.20 24.76 1.87
N LYS A 309 -6.51 25.60 2.65
CA LYS A 309 -5.07 25.91 2.50
C LYS A 309 -4.17 24.68 2.63
N THR A 310 -4.56 23.70 3.45
CA THR A 310 -3.85 22.42 3.56
C THR A 310 -3.96 21.64 2.25
N ILE A 311 -5.18 21.39 1.75
CA ILE A 311 -5.40 20.63 0.50
C ILE A 311 -5.07 21.40 -0.78
N THR A 312 -4.86 22.72 -0.71
CA THR A 312 -4.41 23.56 -1.85
C THR A 312 -2.94 23.97 -1.78
N ASN A 313 -2.15 23.39 -0.86
CA ASN A 313 -0.72 23.66 -0.77
C ASN A 313 0.00 23.16 -2.03
N ARG A 314 0.34 24.10 -2.92
CA ARG A 314 0.98 23.83 -4.22
C ARG A 314 2.36 23.18 -4.12
N GLU A 315 3.08 23.33 -3.01
CA GLU A 315 4.40 22.70 -2.84
C GLU A 315 4.26 21.22 -2.47
N VAL A 316 3.33 20.88 -1.57
CA VAL A 316 2.98 19.50 -1.23
C VAL A 316 2.31 18.80 -2.41
N ILE A 317 1.41 19.48 -3.14
CA ILE A 317 0.86 18.97 -4.41
C ILE A 317 1.97 18.78 -5.45
N GLY A 318 2.96 19.66 -5.51
CA GLY A 318 4.13 19.53 -6.39
C GLY A 318 4.99 18.29 -6.11
N VAL A 319 4.92 17.72 -4.91
CA VAL A 319 5.55 16.41 -4.59
C VAL A 319 4.71 15.26 -5.15
N ASN A 320 3.38 15.34 -5.06
CA ASN A 320 2.45 14.35 -5.63
C ASN A 320 2.51 14.31 -7.16
N GLN A 321 2.41 15.49 -7.79
CA GLN A 321 2.34 15.70 -9.24
C GLN A 321 3.74 15.76 -9.91
N ASP A 322 4.80 15.32 -9.23
CA ASP A 322 6.14 15.28 -9.82
C ASP A 322 6.21 14.29 -11.00
N PRO A 323 6.72 14.69 -12.18
CA PRO A 323 6.65 13.89 -13.40
C PRO A 323 7.56 12.65 -13.42
N LEU A 324 8.43 12.45 -12.42
CA LEU A 324 9.11 11.16 -12.25
C LEU A 324 8.14 10.07 -11.77
N GLY A 325 7.00 10.46 -11.19
CA GLY A 325 5.88 9.59 -10.87
C GLY A 325 6.19 8.46 -9.89
N LYS A 326 7.20 8.63 -9.02
CA LYS A 326 7.54 7.65 -7.99
C LYS A 326 6.71 7.84 -6.73
N GLN A 327 6.15 6.75 -6.22
CA GLN A 327 5.65 6.63 -4.85
C GLN A 327 6.83 6.64 -3.86
N ALA A 328 6.63 7.23 -2.67
CA ALA A 328 7.64 7.20 -1.62
C ALA A 328 7.92 5.79 -1.09
N VAL A 329 9.20 5.54 -0.78
CA VAL A 329 9.67 4.35 -0.06
C VAL A 329 9.77 4.69 1.42
N ARG A 330 9.34 3.79 2.31
CA ARG A 330 9.57 3.95 3.76
C ARG A 330 11.01 3.58 4.09
N VAL A 331 11.83 4.58 4.40
CA VAL A 331 13.25 4.48 4.76
C VAL A 331 13.43 3.94 6.18
N SER A 332 12.55 4.34 7.12
CA SER A 332 12.59 3.83 8.49
C SER A 332 11.22 3.85 9.17
N ASN A 333 11.07 3.00 10.19
CA ASN A 333 9.95 2.98 11.12
C ASN A 333 10.45 2.46 12.47
N ALA A 334 10.49 3.31 13.49
CA ALA A 334 10.90 2.94 14.84
C ALA A 334 10.00 3.63 15.88
N ASN A 335 9.34 2.86 16.74
CA ASN A 335 8.49 3.36 17.83
C ASN A 335 7.39 4.36 17.38
N GLY A 336 6.87 4.22 16.15
CA GLY A 336 5.88 5.13 15.56
C GLY A 336 6.48 6.38 14.89
N LEU A 337 7.80 6.54 14.88
CA LEU A 337 8.48 7.58 14.10
C LEU A 337 8.93 6.98 12.76
N GLN A 338 8.45 7.54 11.66
CA GLN A 338 8.69 7.04 10.31
C GLN A 338 9.38 8.09 9.43
N VAL A 339 10.26 7.62 8.55
CA VAL A 339 10.86 8.43 7.47
C VAL A 339 10.48 7.81 6.14
N TRP A 340 9.96 8.63 5.22
CA TRP A 340 9.63 8.22 3.85
C TRP A 340 10.32 9.14 2.86
N ALA A 341 10.92 8.57 1.81
CA ALA A 341 11.65 9.31 0.78
C ALA A 341 11.06 9.06 -0.62
N LYS A 342 10.91 10.13 -1.40
CA LYS A 342 10.35 10.14 -2.75
C LYS A 342 11.36 10.82 -3.69
N PRO A 343 12.06 10.08 -4.56
CA PRO A 343 12.84 10.69 -5.63
C PRO A 343 11.94 11.56 -6.51
N LEU A 344 12.40 12.77 -6.83
CA LEU A 344 11.69 13.74 -7.67
C LEU A 344 12.48 14.03 -8.95
N SER A 345 11.81 14.66 -9.91
CA SER A 345 12.45 15.19 -11.11
C SER A 345 13.56 16.20 -10.76
N GLY A 346 14.61 16.23 -11.58
CA GLY A 346 15.78 17.10 -11.37
C GLY A 346 16.84 16.60 -10.37
N GLY A 347 16.57 15.50 -9.65
CA GLY A 347 17.48 14.99 -8.60
C GLY A 347 17.14 15.48 -7.18
N ASP A 348 16.02 16.21 -7.05
CA ASP A 348 15.43 16.58 -5.77
C ASP A 348 14.85 15.36 -5.05
N ILE A 349 14.70 15.46 -3.73
CA ILE A 349 14.14 14.39 -2.88
C ILE A 349 13.04 14.99 -2.00
N GLY A 350 11.81 14.50 -2.15
CA GLY A 350 10.74 14.73 -1.20
C GLY A 350 10.93 13.82 0.01
N VAL A 351 10.81 14.34 1.23
CA VAL A 351 10.94 13.54 2.47
C VAL A 351 9.81 13.86 3.42
N ALA A 352 9.14 12.83 3.95
CA ALA A 352 8.23 12.97 5.08
C ALA A 352 8.90 12.47 6.35
N LEU A 353 8.92 13.34 7.36
CA LEU A 353 9.27 13.03 8.73
C LEU A 353 7.95 12.91 9.50
N PHE A 354 7.47 11.67 9.65
CA PHE A 354 6.10 11.36 10.10
C PHE A 354 6.12 10.81 11.53
N ASN A 355 5.31 11.40 12.41
CA ASN A 355 5.13 10.96 13.79
C ASN A 355 3.73 10.37 13.97
N THR A 356 3.62 9.05 14.14
CA THR A 356 2.34 8.38 14.41
C THR A 356 1.99 8.29 15.90
N THR A 357 2.79 8.90 16.78
CA THR A 357 2.64 8.79 18.24
C THR A 357 1.83 9.95 18.83
N GLY A 358 1.21 9.70 19.99
CA GLY A 358 0.41 10.68 20.74
C GLY A 358 1.20 11.80 21.45
N ALA A 359 2.45 12.05 21.06
CA ALA A 359 3.32 13.04 21.68
C ALA A 359 4.26 13.68 20.63
N THR A 360 4.64 14.94 20.84
CA THR A 360 5.61 15.64 19.97
C THR A 360 7.00 14.98 20.06
N ALA A 361 7.60 14.68 18.91
CA ALA A 361 8.89 13.99 18.82
C ALA A 361 9.82 14.68 17.81
N THR A 362 11.14 14.53 17.97
CA THR A 362 12.09 14.88 16.91
C THR A 362 12.23 13.69 15.96
N VAL A 363 11.97 13.90 14.68
CA VAL A 363 12.10 12.88 13.62
C VAL A 363 13.17 13.37 12.64
N GLY A 364 14.02 12.48 12.14
CA GLY A 364 15.15 12.86 11.27
C GLY A 364 15.83 11.68 10.59
N SER A 365 16.67 11.98 9.59
CA SER A 365 17.36 11.00 8.76
C SER A 365 18.65 11.59 8.17
N THR A 366 19.39 10.79 7.40
CA THR A 366 20.57 11.23 6.65
C THR A 366 20.30 11.37 5.16
N VAL A 367 21.07 12.23 4.49
CA VAL A 367 21.08 12.38 3.03
C VAL A 367 21.28 11.02 2.35
N THR A 368 22.22 10.21 2.86
CA THR A 368 22.49 8.85 2.37
C THR A 368 21.29 7.91 2.56
N GLN A 369 20.60 7.95 3.72
CA GLN A 369 19.44 7.09 3.98
C GLN A 369 18.25 7.38 3.05
N VAL A 370 18.09 8.64 2.59
CA VAL A 370 17.07 8.99 1.59
C VAL A 370 17.58 8.85 0.14
N ASN A 371 18.69 8.13 -0.06
CA ASN A 371 19.38 7.89 -1.34
C ASN A 371 19.90 9.16 -2.06
N GLY A 372 20.14 10.25 -1.32
CA GLY A 372 20.79 11.45 -1.82
C GLY A 372 22.32 11.39 -1.74
N GLN A 373 23.00 12.28 -2.48
CA GLN A 373 24.46 12.40 -2.49
C GLN A 373 24.91 13.87 -2.52
N GLY A 374 25.95 14.21 -1.76
CA GLY A 374 26.49 15.58 -1.68
C GLY A 374 25.70 16.50 -0.75
N SER A 375 25.80 17.82 -0.99
CA SER A 375 25.04 18.84 -0.26
C SER A 375 23.67 19.10 -0.87
N TYR A 376 22.70 19.39 -0.01
CA TYR A 376 21.34 19.79 -0.35
C TYR A 376 20.92 21.02 0.48
N SER A 377 20.08 21.86 -0.13
CA SER A 377 19.27 22.86 0.57
C SER A 377 17.92 22.24 0.94
N VAL A 378 17.47 22.49 2.17
CA VAL A 378 16.29 21.87 2.77
C VAL A 378 15.18 22.92 2.88
N ARG A 379 13.98 22.58 2.40
CA ARG A 379 12.79 23.44 2.42
C ARG A 379 11.62 22.76 3.11
N SER A 380 10.94 23.45 4.03
CA SER A 380 9.67 23.00 4.62
C SER A 380 8.50 23.39 3.72
N LEU A 381 7.73 22.41 3.26
CA LEU A 381 6.68 22.64 2.25
C LEU A 381 5.35 23.10 2.87
N TRP A 382 5.12 22.85 4.16
CA TRP A 382 3.96 23.42 4.87
C TRP A 382 4.12 24.92 5.12
N ASP A 383 5.35 25.35 5.41
CA ASP A 383 5.67 26.72 5.80
C ASP A 383 6.11 27.59 4.61
N GLY A 384 6.57 26.98 3.52
CA GLY A 384 7.09 27.67 2.33
C GLY A 384 8.45 28.35 2.57
N VAL A 385 9.27 27.84 3.49
CA VAL A 385 10.58 28.43 3.86
C VAL A 385 11.72 27.45 3.70
N ASP A 386 12.88 27.96 3.26
CA ASP A 386 14.12 27.20 3.23
C ASP A 386 14.77 27.28 4.62
N VAL A 387 15.07 26.14 5.23
CA VAL A 387 15.42 26.04 6.66
C VAL A 387 16.91 25.85 6.90
N ALA A 388 17.62 25.13 6.03
CA ALA A 388 19.02 24.80 6.22
C ALA A 388 19.74 24.37 4.93
N ASN A 389 21.07 24.35 4.96
CA ASN A 389 21.92 23.53 4.10
C ASN A 389 22.41 22.30 4.88
N THR A 390 22.54 21.15 4.22
CA THR A 390 23.13 19.93 4.82
C THR A 390 23.80 19.04 3.77
N SER A 391 24.90 18.39 4.15
CA SER A 391 25.52 17.30 3.40
C SER A 391 25.51 15.97 4.16
N SER A 392 24.67 15.86 5.21
CA SER A 392 24.72 14.74 6.16
C SER A 392 23.34 14.34 6.68
N SER A 393 22.66 15.21 7.42
CA SER A 393 21.38 14.93 8.06
C SER A 393 20.46 16.14 8.16
N PHE A 394 19.20 15.84 8.45
CA PHE A 394 18.14 16.82 8.67
C PHE A 394 17.09 16.22 9.62
N SER A 395 16.46 17.08 10.41
CA SER A 395 15.45 16.68 11.39
C SER A 395 14.45 17.80 11.63
N ALA A 396 13.24 17.44 12.03
CA ALA A 396 12.19 18.37 12.45
C ALA A 396 11.61 17.93 13.80
N THR A 397 11.15 18.90 14.59
CA THR A 397 10.26 18.64 15.72
C THR A 397 8.84 18.52 15.17
N VAL A 398 8.27 17.32 15.26
CA VAL A 398 6.99 16.96 14.64
C VAL A 398 5.93 16.76 15.73
N PRO A 399 4.78 17.46 15.68
CA PRO A 399 3.69 17.29 16.65
C PRO A 399 3.19 15.85 16.78
N SER A 400 2.42 15.59 17.84
CA SER A 400 1.58 14.39 17.95
C SER A 400 0.78 14.17 16.66
N HIS A 401 0.85 12.97 16.09
CA HIS A 401 0.18 12.61 14.81
C HIS A 401 0.56 13.49 13.59
N GLY A 402 1.57 14.36 13.72
CA GLY A 402 1.99 15.32 12.70
C GLY A 402 2.99 14.76 11.67
N THR A 403 3.19 15.51 10.58
CA THR A 403 4.18 15.21 9.54
C THR A 403 4.85 16.48 9.05
N ALA A 404 6.18 16.54 9.07
CA ALA A 404 6.92 17.56 8.32
C ALA A 404 7.22 17.02 6.91
N ILE A 405 6.69 17.70 5.87
CA ILE A 405 7.03 17.43 4.47
C ILE A 405 8.16 18.38 4.07
N LEU A 406 9.29 17.81 3.65
CA LEU A 406 10.49 18.51 3.22
C LEU A 406 10.77 18.27 1.74
N ARG A 407 11.41 19.24 1.09
CA ARG A 407 12.11 19.06 -0.19
C ARG A 407 13.59 19.33 0.00
N LEU A 408 14.41 18.40 -0.46
CA LEU A 408 15.86 18.52 -0.55
C LEU A 408 16.19 18.81 -2.02
N THR A 409 16.78 19.97 -2.31
CA THR A 409 17.22 20.37 -3.65
C THR A 409 18.76 20.41 -3.69
N PRO A 410 19.44 19.74 -4.66
CA PRO A 410 20.89 19.63 -4.71
C PRO A 410 21.63 20.97 -4.71
N GLY A 411 22.80 21.00 -4.08
CA GLY A 411 23.60 22.21 -3.86
C GLY A 411 23.26 22.92 -2.55
N GLU A 412 23.87 24.08 -2.32
CA GLU A 412 23.69 24.88 -1.10
C GLU A 412 23.16 26.28 -1.45
N LYS A 413 22.22 26.78 -0.65
CA LYS A 413 21.69 28.15 -0.79
C LYS A 413 22.48 29.10 0.11
N PRO A 414 23.16 30.14 -0.43
CA PRO A 414 23.93 31.07 0.37
C PRO A 414 23.07 31.76 1.46
N GLY A 415 23.61 31.84 2.68
CA GLY A 415 22.98 32.52 3.81
C GLY A 415 22.02 31.67 4.65
N LEU A 416 21.69 30.44 4.25
CA LEU A 416 20.98 29.51 5.15
C LEU A 416 21.91 28.98 6.25
N PRO A 417 21.39 28.63 7.43
CA PRO A 417 22.15 27.89 8.44
C PRO A 417 22.60 26.53 7.89
N THR A 418 23.88 26.20 7.99
CA THR A 418 24.35 24.83 7.75
C THR A 418 24.22 24.02 9.03
N THR A 419 23.53 22.87 8.99
CA THR A 419 23.41 22.02 10.18
C THR A 419 24.78 21.48 10.63
N PRO A 420 24.99 21.26 11.94
CA PRO A 420 26.11 20.44 12.38
C PRO A 420 25.94 19.02 11.84
N SER A 421 27.03 18.38 11.41
CA SER A 421 27.02 17.03 10.86
C SER A 421 27.66 16.04 11.83
N VAL A 422 26.92 15.02 12.24
CA VAL A 422 27.44 13.86 12.97
C VAL A 422 27.61 12.70 11.99
N SER A 423 28.80 12.11 11.94
CA SER A 423 29.11 10.96 11.09
C SER A 423 29.99 9.95 11.83
N GLY A 424 29.93 8.70 11.40
CA GLY A 424 30.63 7.59 12.05
C GLY A 424 30.17 6.28 11.43
N GLN A 425 31.11 5.35 11.28
CA GLN A 425 30.85 4.00 10.81
C GLN A 425 31.70 3.02 11.62
N LEU A 426 31.15 1.85 11.91
CA LEU A 426 31.84 0.74 12.55
C LEU A 426 31.48 -0.56 11.83
N ALA A 427 32.43 -1.50 11.78
CA ALA A 427 32.16 -2.88 11.39
C ALA A 427 32.54 -3.82 12.55
N LEU A 428 31.68 -4.79 12.85
CA LEU A 428 31.86 -5.83 13.88
C LEU A 428 31.44 -7.18 13.30
N ALA A 429 31.92 -8.31 13.83
CA ALA A 429 31.19 -9.57 13.67
C ALA A 429 30.04 -9.67 14.68
N ALA A 430 29.08 -10.56 14.42
CA ALA A 430 28.03 -10.89 15.38
C ALA A 430 28.64 -11.37 16.72
N GLY A 431 28.21 -10.78 17.84
CA GLY A 431 28.75 -11.07 19.18
C GLY A 431 30.00 -10.28 19.59
N GLU A 432 30.64 -9.54 18.68
CA GLU A 432 31.85 -8.75 19.01
C GLU A 432 31.53 -7.39 19.65
N SER A 433 32.54 -6.77 20.24
CA SER A 433 32.49 -5.38 20.73
C SER A 433 33.62 -4.55 20.15
N GLY A 434 33.37 -3.27 19.91
CA GLY A 434 34.35 -2.32 19.41
C GLY A 434 33.96 -0.87 19.67
N THR A 435 34.65 0.04 18.99
CA THR A 435 34.52 1.49 19.23
C THR A 435 34.09 2.20 17.95
N LEU A 436 32.89 2.76 17.95
CA LEU A 436 32.40 3.65 16.91
C LEU A 436 33.02 5.04 17.12
N GLU A 437 33.88 5.44 16.19
CA GLU A 437 34.49 6.78 16.16
C GLU A 437 33.50 7.78 15.56
N VAL A 438 32.82 8.53 16.42
CA VAL A 438 31.82 9.54 16.00
C VAL A 438 32.49 10.90 15.82
N SER A 439 32.43 11.43 14.61
CA SER A 439 32.90 12.77 14.25
C SER A 439 31.74 13.76 14.27
N VAL A 440 31.88 14.86 15.03
CA VAL A 440 30.90 15.95 15.13
C VAL A 440 31.52 17.20 14.52
N ARG A 441 31.08 17.59 13.32
CA ARG A 441 31.55 18.79 12.62
C ARG A 441 30.53 19.92 12.70
N ASN A 442 30.99 21.12 13.01
CA ASN A 442 30.17 22.31 13.04
C ASN A 442 30.19 23.03 11.68
N GLY A 443 29.10 22.92 10.91
CA GLY A 443 28.92 23.70 9.67
C GLY A 443 28.47 25.14 9.90
N GLY A 444 27.97 25.48 11.09
CA GLY A 444 27.37 26.76 11.42
C GLY A 444 28.38 27.86 11.77
N THR A 445 27.85 29.08 11.96
CA THR A 445 28.63 30.31 12.24
C THR A 445 28.95 30.54 13.71
N ALA A 446 28.32 29.80 14.64
CA ALA A 446 28.53 29.90 16.08
C ALA A 446 29.12 28.59 16.64
N PRO A 447 29.98 28.61 17.68
CA PRO A 447 30.53 27.38 18.27
C PRO A 447 29.48 26.48 18.93
N LEU A 448 29.60 25.16 18.78
CA LEU A 448 28.81 24.19 19.54
C LEU A 448 29.38 24.07 20.96
N THR A 449 28.83 24.81 21.91
CA THR A 449 29.24 24.75 23.33
C THR A 449 28.37 23.78 24.13
N GLY A 450 28.97 23.08 25.10
CA GLY A 450 28.26 22.20 26.03
C GLY A 450 27.47 21.09 25.33
N ALA A 451 28.04 20.52 24.27
CA ALA A 451 27.34 19.59 23.40
C ALA A 451 27.43 18.14 23.89
N SER A 452 26.43 17.31 23.56
CA SER A 452 26.39 15.88 23.92
C SER A 452 25.63 15.04 22.89
N LEU A 453 26.01 13.77 22.78
CA LEU A 453 25.40 12.75 21.92
C LEU A 453 24.58 11.78 22.75
N GLN A 454 23.27 11.72 22.55
CA GLN A 454 22.39 10.70 23.14
C GLN A 454 22.07 9.63 22.09
N PHE A 455 22.39 8.36 22.39
CA PHE A 455 22.08 7.23 21.52
C PHE A 455 20.68 6.68 21.80
N GLY A 456 19.99 6.25 20.74
CA GLY A 456 18.70 5.57 20.80
C GLY A 456 18.84 4.04 20.76
N THR A 457 17.70 3.35 20.90
CA THR A 457 17.63 1.88 20.77
C THR A 457 17.86 1.44 19.33
N ALA A 458 18.81 0.53 19.10
CA ALA A 458 19.03 -0.13 17.81
C ALA A 458 19.01 -1.65 18.02
N THR A 459 18.06 -2.35 17.39
CA THR A 459 17.89 -3.81 17.57
C THR A 459 19.13 -4.57 17.15
N GLY A 460 19.65 -5.42 18.04
CA GLY A 460 20.88 -6.17 17.82
C GLY A 460 22.16 -5.46 18.27
N LEU A 461 22.09 -4.23 18.79
CA LEU A 461 23.25 -3.50 19.32
C LEU A 461 23.03 -3.04 20.77
N THR A 462 24.07 -3.14 21.59
CA THR A 462 24.17 -2.46 22.89
C THR A 462 24.96 -1.17 22.71
N LEU A 463 24.39 -0.06 23.19
CA LEU A 463 24.90 1.31 23.06
C LEU A 463 24.83 2.04 24.41
N PRO A 464 25.58 3.15 24.62
CA PRO A 464 25.49 3.94 25.85
C PRO A 464 24.10 4.54 26.05
N THR A 465 23.49 4.26 27.21
CA THR A 465 22.19 4.84 27.59
C THR A 465 22.32 6.28 28.10
N ALA A 466 23.47 6.66 28.64
CA ALA A 466 23.79 8.02 29.06
C ALA A 466 24.39 8.86 27.92
N ALA A 467 24.05 10.15 27.88
CA ALA A 467 24.57 11.08 26.88
C ALA A 467 26.10 11.24 26.98
N VAL A 468 26.80 11.08 25.86
CA VAL A 468 28.26 11.16 25.76
C VAL A 468 28.67 12.61 25.45
N PRO A 469 29.53 13.26 26.25
CA PRO A 469 29.89 14.66 26.04
C PRO A 469 30.77 14.87 24.80
N VAL A 470 30.57 15.99 24.11
CA VAL A 470 31.36 16.45 22.96
C VAL A 470 32.13 17.71 23.34
N ALA A 471 33.42 17.77 23.01
CA ALA A 471 34.23 18.97 23.21
C ALA A 471 33.71 20.14 22.35
N THR A 472 33.92 21.39 22.80
CA THR A 472 33.41 22.58 22.10
C THR A 472 33.89 22.65 20.65
N VAL A 473 32.97 22.67 19.69
CA VAL A 473 33.29 22.63 18.25
C VAL A 473 33.18 24.02 17.63
N ALA A 474 34.32 24.65 17.33
CA ALA A 474 34.36 25.94 16.63
C ALA A 474 33.77 25.85 15.20
N PRO A 475 33.26 26.96 14.63
CA PRO A 475 32.81 27.02 13.23
C PRO A 475 33.81 26.39 12.25
N GLY A 476 33.30 25.57 11.32
CA GLY A 476 34.08 24.82 10.34
C GLY A 476 34.86 23.61 10.86
N SER A 477 35.06 23.50 12.19
CA SER A 477 35.89 22.48 12.83
C SER A 477 35.13 21.17 13.13
N THR A 478 35.89 20.12 13.50
CA THR A 478 35.38 18.79 13.85
C THR A 478 35.96 18.33 15.17
N ALA A 479 35.11 17.82 16.07
CA ALA A 479 35.51 17.03 17.24
C ALA A 479 35.26 15.53 16.99
N LYS A 480 35.94 14.66 17.75
CA LYS A 480 35.73 13.20 17.73
C LYS A 480 35.37 12.68 19.10
N VAL A 481 34.55 11.63 19.14
CA VAL A 481 34.07 10.95 20.34
C VAL A 481 34.08 9.44 20.11
N SER A 482 34.80 8.72 20.95
CA SER A 482 34.88 7.26 20.94
C SER A 482 33.68 6.66 21.69
N VAL A 483 32.86 5.85 21.00
CA VAL A 483 31.62 5.29 21.55
C VAL A 483 31.69 3.76 21.57
N PRO A 484 31.58 3.08 22.73
CA PRO A 484 31.60 1.63 22.78
C PRO A 484 30.28 1.05 22.21
N VAL A 485 30.40 0.01 21.39
CA VAL A 485 29.27 -0.71 20.77
C VAL A 485 29.52 -2.22 20.89
N THR A 486 28.49 -2.98 21.26
CA THR A 486 28.50 -4.45 21.23
C THR A 486 27.42 -4.95 20.29
N ALA A 487 27.78 -5.82 19.34
CA ALA A 487 26.81 -6.53 18.52
C ALA A 487 26.30 -7.77 19.26
N ALA A 488 25.00 -8.05 19.20
CA ALA A 488 24.44 -9.31 19.67
C ALA A 488 24.94 -10.48 18.78
N ALA A 489 24.99 -11.69 19.35
CA ALA A 489 25.35 -12.90 18.59
C ALA A 489 24.36 -13.23 17.44
N THR A 490 23.17 -12.64 17.46
CA THR A 490 22.11 -12.77 16.46
C THR A 490 22.02 -11.58 15.49
N ALA A 491 22.87 -10.56 15.65
CA ALA A 491 22.85 -9.36 14.81
C ALA A 491 23.52 -9.60 13.45
N GLY A 492 23.10 -8.85 12.42
CA GLY A 492 23.61 -9.01 11.06
C GLY A 492 23.13 -7.92 10.11
N GLY A 493 23.91 -7.69 9.05
CA GLY A 493 23.65 -6.65 8.05
C GLY A 493 23.93 -5.24 8.56
N SER A 494 23.44 -4.24 7.82
CA SER A 494 23.67 -2.83 8.14
C SER A 494 22.65 -2.31 9.15
N ILE A 495 23.08 -1.98 10.36
CA ILE A 495 22.20 -1.52 11.44
C ILE A 495 22.29 0.00 11.59
N ALA A 496 21.16 0.67 11.45
CA ALA A 496 21.02 2.10 11.70
C ALA A 496 20.97 2.39 13.21
N VAL A 497 21.84 3.29 13.67
CA VAL A 497 21.95 3.74 15.06
C VAL A 497 21.41 5.18 15.18
N PRO A 498 20.25 5.39 15.82
CA PRO A 498 19.75 6.74 16.10
C PRO A 498 20.67 7.46 17.08
N VAL A 499 21.04 8.70 16.78
CA VAL A 499 21.78 9.56 17.72
C VAL A 499 21.30 11.01 17.63
N THR A 500 21.18 11.65 18.79
CA THR A 500 20.75 13.04 18.94
C THR A 500 21.90 13.87 19.48
N LEU A 501 22.30 14.93 18.75
CA LEU A 501 23.24 15.94 19.24
C LEU A 501 22.44 17.08 19.89
N THR A 502 22.67 17.31 21.18
CA THR A 502 22.18 18.52 21.88
C THR A 502 23.33 19.52 22.00
N SER A 503 23.05 20.82 21.85
CA SER A 503 23.98 21.90 22.22
C SER A 503 23.19 23.16 22.58
N GLY A 504 23.36 23.64 23.82
CA GLY A 504 22.52 24.69 24.38
C GLY A 504 21.04 24.28 24.40
N THR A 505 20.18 25.08 23.78
CA THR A 505 18.75 24.78 23.57
C THR A 505 18.47 24.06 22.23
N SER A 506 19.47 23.86 21.38
CA SER A 506 19.31 23.22 20.07
C SER A 506 19.48 21.70 20.18
N SER A 507 18.68 20.96 19.42
CA SER A 507 18.74 19.50 19.30
C SER A 507 18.64 19.10 17.84
N TYR A 508 19.45 18.14 17.42
CA TYR A 508 19.58 17.68 16.03
C TYR A 508 19.62 16.16 15.99
N ALA A 509 18.83 15.51 15.12
CA ALA A 509 18.82 14.05 15.01
C ALA A 509 19.61 13.54 13.79
N PHE A 510 20.27 12.39 13.97
CA PHE A 510 21.12 11.72 12.99
C PHE A 510 20.92 10.20 13.06
N GLN A 511 21.46 9.51 12.06
CA GLN A 511 21.56 8.06 12.02
C GLN A 511 22.99 7.68 11.62
N LEU A 512 23.62 6.79 12.37
CA LEU A 512 24.95 6.24 12.07
C LEU A 512 24.84 4.79 11.60
N GLY A 513 25.84 4.31 10.87
CA GLY A 513 25.88 2.93 10.36
C GLY A 513 26.81 2.03 11.18
N VAL A 514 26.28 0.90 11.67
CA VAL A 514 27.10 -0.18 12.22
C VAL A 514 26.84 -1.43 11.38
N GLU A 515 27.86 -1.86 10.64
CA GLU A 515 27.79 -3.05 9.80
C GLU A 515 28.14 -4.27 10.66
N VAL A 516 27.18 -5.18 10.84
CA VAL A 516 27.43 -6.44 11.54
C VAL A 516 27.66 -7.53 10.50
N ARG A 517 28.92 -7.95 10.36
CA ARG A 517 29.35 -9.03 9.47
C ARG A 517 28.76 -10.36 9.91
N LEU A 518 27.94 -10.92 9.04
CA LEU A 518 27.42 -12.28 9.12
C LEU A 518 28.54 -13.31 8.94
N PRO A 519 28.46 -14.48 9.59
CA PRO A 519 29.35 -15.60 9.29
C PRO A 519 29.13 -16.12 7.86
N ASP A 520 30.16 -16.75 7.29
CA ASP A 520 30.16 -17.33 5.92
C ASP A 520 28.97 -18.27 5.64
N THR A 521 28.38 -18.83 6.70
CA THR A 521 27.06 -19.47 6.65
C THR A 521 26.26 -19.04 7.88
N ALA A 522 25.12 -18.37 7.66
CA ALA A 522 24.23 -17.88 8.71
C ALA A 522 22.85 -18.54 8.59
N TYR A 523 22.40 -19.25 9.62
CA TYR A 523 21.04 -19.80 9.63
C TYR A 523 20.01 -18.70 9.91
N VAL A 524 18.90 -18.70 9.18
CA VAL A 524 17.85 -17.68 9.35
C VAL A 524 17.22 -17.75 10.76
N SER A 525 17.27 -18.92 11.39
CA SER A 525 16.88 -19.16 12.79
C SER A 525 17.86 -18.61 13.84
N ASP A 526 19.09 -18.23 13.47
CA ASP A 526 20.03 -17.54 14.37
C ASP A 526 19.92 -16.01 14.27
N LEU A 527 19.32 -15.48 13.20
CA LEU A 527 19.30 -14.04 12.94
C LEU A 527 18.21 -13.29 13.72
N ALA A 528 18.49 -12.01 14.02
CA ALA A 528 17.51 -11.04 14.45
C ALA A 528 16.47 -10.82 13.33
N TRP A 529 15.20 -11.08 13.63
CA TRP A 529 14.11 -10.92 12.66
C TRP A 529 13.58 -9.48 12.71
N ILE A 530 13.44 -8.85 11.55
CA ILE A 530 12.78 -7.54 11.40
C ILE A 530 11.28 -7.67 11.70
N SER A 531 10.70 -8.80 11.28
CA SER A 531 9.31 -9.20 11.52
C SER A 531 9.13 -10.69 11.25
N SER A 532 8.17 -11.33 11.91
CA SER A 532 7.74 -12.71 11.61
C SER A 532 6.24 -12.89 11.81
N SER A 533 5.66 -13.88 11.12
CA SER A 533 4.27 -14.32 11.25
C SER A 533 4.18 -15.84 10.99
N ASN A 534 3.18 -16.50 11.55
CA ASN A 534 2.87 -17.92 11.29
C ASN A 534 1.35 -18.10 11.27
N GLY A 535 0.83 -19.10 10.56
CA GLY A 535 -0.60 -19.41 10.51
C GLY A 535 -1.13 -20.16 11.75
N TRP A 536 -0.23 -20.75 12.53
CA TRP A 536 -0.49 -21.37 13.83
C TRP A 536 0.77 -21.26 14.69
N GLY A 537 0.59 -20.93 15.97
CA GLY A 537 1.70 -20.72 16.91
C GLY A 537 2.66 -19.59 16.52
N PRO A 538 3.82 -19.49 17.16
CA PRO A 538 4.94 -18.68 16.68
C PRO A 538 5.62 -19.36 15.47
N LEU A 539 6.37 -18.59 14.68
CA LEU A 539 7.31 -19.15 13.73
C LEU A 539 8.51 -19.71 14.51
N GLU A 540 8.81 -21.00 14.34
CA GLU A 540 9.75 -21.69 15.21
C GLU A 540 11.21 -21.62 14.73
N ARG A 541 12.13 -21.66 15.69
CA ARG A 541 13.59 -21.66 15.45
C ARG A 541 14.15 -23.04 15.75
N ASP A 542 14.72 -23.68 14.74
CA ASP A 542 15.37 -25.01 14.80
C ASP A 542 14.47 -26.16 15.25
N LYS A 543 13.16 -25.92 15.26
CA LYS A 543 12.07 -26.84 15.60
C LYS A 543 10.97 -26.73 14.57
N ALA A 544 10.22 -27.81 14.38
CA ALA A 544 8.93 -27.77 13.70
C ALA A 544 7.91 -27.02 14.58
N VAL A 545 6.77 -26.65 14.00
CA VAL A 545 5.67 -26.03 14.76
C VAL A 545 5.18 -26.97 15.87
N GLY A 546 4.82 -26.41 17.03
CA GLY A 546 4.19 -27.14 18.12
C GLY A 546 2.78 -26.63 18.41
N ASP A 547 2.64 -25.84 19.47
CA ASP A 547 1.36 -25.28 19.94
C ASP A 547 1.42 -23.74 19.99
N LYS A 548 1.43 -23.13 21.18
CA LYS A 548 1.27 -21.67 21.36
C LYS A 548 2.49 -20.97 21.97
N ALA A 549 3.51 -21.70 22.41
CA ALA A 549 4.70 -21.14 23.04
C ALA A 549 5.93 -21.32 22.15
N ALA A 550 6.78 -20.29 22.06
CA ALA A 550 8.01 -20.39 21.27
C ALA A 550 8.96 -21.43 21.86
N ASN A 551 9.61 -22.20 20.99
CA ASN A 551 10.46 -23.34 21.32
C ASN A 551 9.68 -24.50 21.98
N ASP A 552 8.36 -24.66 21.75
CA ASP A 552 7.57 -25.79 22.28
C ASP A 552 7.55 -27.03 21.38
N GLY A 553 7.69 -26.86 20.05
CA GLY A 553 7.55 -27.92 19.05
C GLY A 553 8.60 -29.05 19.06
N PRO A 554 8.40 -30.11 18.24
CA PRO A 554 9.37 -31.18 18.04
C PRO A 554 10.54 -30.73 17.16
N ALA A 555 11.56 -31.58 17.00
CA ALA A 555 12.66 -31.30 16.07
C ALA A 555 12.18 -31.35 14.61
N LEU A 556 12.66 -30.42 13.78
CA LEU A 556 12.36 -30.31 12.33
C LEU A 556 12.59 -31.65 11.62
N LYS A 557 11.58 -32.18 10.91
CA LYS A 557 11.71 -33.46 10.21
C LYS A 557 11.09 -33.44 8.82
N LEU A 558 11.90 -33.71 7.80
CA LEU A 558 11.43 -33.85 6.42
C LEU A 558 11.82 -35.23 5.87
N ALA A 559 10.82 -36.08 5.62
CA ALA A 559 10.95 -37.43 5.05
C ALA A 559 11.88 -38.38 5.83
N GLY A 560 11.77 -38.37 7.15
CA GLY A 560 12.52 -39.18 8.11
C GLY A 560 13.86 -38.57 8.52
N ILE A 561 14.31 -37.51 7.85
CA ILE A 561 15.56 -36.81 8.16
C ILE A 561 15.24 -35.72 9.18
N THR A 562 15.87 -35.79 10.35
CA THR A 562 15.80 -34.73 11.37
C THR A 562 16.86 -33.67 11.09
N TYR A 563 16.49 -32.40 11.10
CA TYR A 563 17.38 -31.27 10.83
C TYR A 563 17.66 -30.49 12.12
N PRO A 564 18.93 -30.20 12.46
CA PRO A 564 19.28 -29.50 13.69
C PRO A 564 19.09 -27.97 13.59
N LYS A 565 18.80 -27.45 12.40
CA LYS A 565 18.63 -26.02 12.11
C LYS A 565 17.53 -25.79 11.07
N GLY A 566 16.83 -24.66 11.16
CA GLY A 566 15.83 -24.24 10.19
C GLY A 566 14.65 -23.49 10.81
N LEU A 567 13.56 -23.34 10.05
CA LEU A 567 12.35 -22.64 10.46
C LEU A 567 11.14 -23.57 10.41
N GLY A 568 10.48 -23.76 11.56
CA GLY A 568 9.21 -24.47 11.66
C GLY A 568 8.05 -23.53 11.34
N ALA A 569 7.33 -23.80 10.26
CA ALA A 569 6.35 -22.86 9.72
C ALA A 569 4.98 -23.49 9.49
N ASN A 570 3.91 -22.78 9.86
CA ASN A 570 2.54 -23.12 9.50
C ASN A 570 2.03 -22.08 8.51
N SER A 571 1.51 -22.53 7.36
CA SER A 571 1.11 -21.62 6.29
C SER A 571 -0.25 -20.97 6.61
N PRO A 572 -0.41 -19.63 6.46
CA PRO A 572 0.55 -18.70 5.89
C PRO A 572 1.59 -18.18 6.91
N ALA A 573 2.87 -18.25 6.55
CA ALA A 573 3.99 -17.82 7.39
C ALA A 573 4.84 -16.75 6.69
N SER A 574 5.59 -15.96 7.46
CA SER A 574 6.67 -15.13 6.92
C SER A 574 7.75 -14.80 7.94
N VAL A 575 8.96 -14.51 7.45
CA VAL A 575 10.05 -13.90 8.22
C VAL A 575 10.83 -12.93 7.37
N LYS A 576 11.34 -11.86 7.97
CA LYS A 576 12.27 -10.90 7.35
C LYS A 576 13.57 -10.81 8.14
N VAL A 577 14.70 -10.82 7.44
CA VAL A 577 16.05 -10.62 8.00
C VAL A 577 16.82 -9.58 7.20
N ASN A 578 17.65 -8.81 7.90
CA ASN A 578 18.64 -7.93 7.28
C ASN A 578 19.90 -8.74 6.98
N VAL A 579 20.44 -8.59 5.77
CA VAL A 579 21.67 -9.29 5.33
C VAL A 579 22.71 -8.33 4.72
N GLY A 580 22.42 -7.03 4.62
CA GLY A 580 23.40 -5.99 4.27
C GLY A 580 24.13 -6.16 2.93
N ALA A 581 23.55 -6.85 1.95
CA ALA A 581 24.24 -7.30 0.72
C ALA A 581 25.45 -8.23 0.93
N GLN A 582 25.63 -8.80 2.13
CA GLN A 582 26.77 -9.64 2.49
C GLN A 582 26.65 -11.10 2.02
N CYS A 583 25.49 -11.49 1.50
CA CYS A 583 25.14 -12.87 1.17
C CYS A 583 24.77 -13.02 -0.32
N THR A 584 25.19 -14.13 -0.92
CA THR A 584 25.00 -14.41 -2.36
C THR A 584 23.91 -15.44 -2.60
N THR A 585 23.73 -16.39 -1.68
CA THR A 585 22.83 -17.53 -1.89
C THR A 585 21.99 -17.78 -0.65
N PHE A 586 20.67 -17.93 -0.82
CA PHE A 586 19.80 -18.55 0.18
C PHE A 586 19.60 -20.04 -0.15
N GLN A 587 19.74 -20.90 0.84
CA GLN A 587 19.56 -22.35 0.72
C GLN A 587 18.62 -22.87 1.81
N ALA A 588 17.76 -23.82 1.45
CA ALA A 588 16.94 -24.57 2.38
C ALA A 588 16.51 -25.91 1.76
N VAL A 589 16.27 -26.92 2.58
CA VAL A 589 15.42 -28.05 2.21
C VAL A 589 13.99 -27.66 2.58
N ILE A 590 13.18 -27.36 1.56
CA ILE A 590 11.75 -27.04 1.75
C ILE A 590 10.92 -28.32 1.67
N GLY A 591 9.98 -28.48 2.59
CA GLY A 591 9.15 -29.68 2.64
C GLY A 591 7.95 -29.52 3.56
N ILE A 592 7.05 -30.51 3.53
CA ILE A 592 6.01 -30.62 4.55
C ILE A 592 6.54 -31.50 5.68
N ASP A 593 6.37 -31.06 6.92
CA ASP A 593 6.85 -31.73 8.13
C ASP A 593 6.32 -33.18 8.30
N ASP A 594 7.09 -34.01 8.99
CA ASP A 594 6.74 -35.41 9.24
C ASP A 594 5.66 -35.59 10.32
N ASP A 595 5.62 -34.76 11.36
CA ASP A 595 4.70 -34.94 12.49
C ASP A 595 3.26 -34.47 12.13
N VAL A 596 3.08 -33.79 10.98
CA VAL A 596 1.75 -33.56 10.37
C VAL A 596 1.26 -34.73 9.50
N LYS A 597 2.12 -35.71 9.13
CA LYS A 597 1.76 -36.85 8.24
C LYS A 597 0.63 -37.70 8.81
N ALA A 598 0.73 -38.09 10.07
CA ALA A 598 -0.28 -38.93 10.72
C ALA A 598 -1.62 -38.21 10.86
N ARG A 599 -1.60 -36.88 11.07
CA ARG A 599 -2.80 -36.03 11.15
C ARG A 599 -3.47 -35.94 9.79
N ALA A 600 -2.77 -35.43 8.79
CA ALA A 600 -3.29 -35.26 7.43
C ALA A 600 -3.77 -36.58 6.79
N ALA A 601 -3.11 -37.71 7.08
CA ALA A 601 -3.57 -39.03 6.64
C ALA A 601 -4.86 -39.52 7.33
N THR A 602 -5.08 -39.13 8.59
CA THR A 602 -6.34 -39.40 9.33
C THR A 602 -7.48 -38.57 8.74
N ASP A 603 -7.22 -37.29 8.51
CA ASP A 603 -8.20 -36.30 8.03
C ASP A 603 -8.37 -36.32 6.50
N LYS A 604 -7.58 -37.14 5.79
CA LYS A 604 -7.57 -37.36 4.33
C LYS A 604 -7.27 -36.10 3.52
N VAL A 605 -6.52 -35.19 4.10
CA VAL A 605 -6.03 -33.96 3.46
C VAL A 605 -4.66 -34.20 2.84
N VAL A 606 -4.36 -33.49 1.75
CA VAL A 606 -2.99 -33.37 1.22
C VAL A 606 -2.43 -32.00 1.62
N PRO A 607 -1.47 -31.93 2.55
CA PRO A 607 -0.77 -30.70 2.89
C PRO A 607 -0.07 -30.06 1.69
N ARG A 608 -0.21 -28.75 1.53
CA ARG A 608 0.41 -27.96 0.45
C ARG A 608 0.82 -26.57 0.94
N SER A 609 1.97 -26.10 0.48
CA SER A 609 2.50 -24.76 0.75
C SER A 609 3.34 -24.28 -0.43
N THR A 610 3.26 -22.98 -0.74
CA THR A 610 4.19 -22.33 -1.68
C THR A 610 5.25 -21.58 -0.90
N PHE A 611 6.49 -22.04 -1.04
CA PHE A 611 7.68 -21.45 -0.45
C PHE A 611 8.16 -20.32 -1.36
N GLU A 612 8.08 -19.08 -0.89
CA GLU A 612 8.42 -17.85 -1.61
C GLU A 612 9.65 -17.19 -0.99
N VAL A 613 10.65 -16.88 -1.82
CA VAL A 613 11.86 -16.15 -1.44
C VAL A 613 11.85 -14.80 -2.15
N TYR A 614 11.87 -13.72 -1.37
CA TYR A 614 11.98 -12.35 -1.88
C TYR A 614 13.29 -11.72 -1.43
N ALA A 615 13.93 -11.00 -2.34
CA ALA A 615 15.09 -10.14 -2.11
C ALA A 615 14.67 -8.67 -2.35
N ASP A 616 14.80 -7.81 -1.35
CA ASP A 616 14.39 -6.39 -1.39
C ASP A 616 12.97 -6.17 -1.97
N GLY A 617 12.03 -7.02 -1.56
CA GLY A 617 10.63 -6.99 -2.00
C GLY A 617 10.36 -7.60 -3.38
N LYS A 618 11.38 -7.91 -4.18
CA LYS A 618 11.25 -8.65 -5.44
C LYS A 618 11.21 -10.16 -5.18
N LEU A 619 10.18 -10.84 -5.67
CA LEU A 619 10.13 -12.31 -5.68
C LEU A 619 11.25 -12.86 -6.58
N VAL A 620 12.15 -13.67 -6.00
CA VAL A 620 13.30 -14.28 -6.72
C VAL A 620 13.19 -15.79 -6.86
N SER A 621 12.40 -16.45 -6.01
CA SER A 621 12.00 -17.85 -6.20
C SER A 621 10.63 -18.11 -5.61
N ASN A 622 9.85 -19.00 -6.22
CA ASN A 622 8.71 -19.65 -5.58
C ASN A 622 8.70 -21.15 -5.92
N THR A 623 8.23 -21.99 -5.00
CA THR A 623 8.07 -23.43 -5.24
C THR A 623 6.94 -23.98 -4.38
N THR A 624 5.92 -24.57 -5.01
CA THR A 624 4.85 -25.28 -4.30
C THR A 624 5.28 -26.72 -4.01
N ILE A 625 5.18 -27.14 -2.76
CA ILE A 625 5.40 -28.53 -2.32
C ILE A 625 4.08 -29.10 -1.82
N ALA A 626 3.77 -30.33 -2.24
CA ALA A 626 2.64 -31.14 -1.79
C ALA A 626 3.12 -32.49 -1.25
N MET A 627 2.69 -32.87 -0.03
CA MET A 627 3.20 -34.04 0.70
C MET A 627 3.03 -35.38 -0.06
N ASP A 628 1.99 -35.50 -0.88
CA ASP A 628 1.60 -36.72 -1.60
C ASP A 628 2.42 -36.97 -2.88
N THR A 629 3.03 -35.92 -3.43
CA THR A 629 3.55 -35.89 -4.81
C THR A 629 4.94 -35.27 -4.94
N ASN A 630 5.41 -34.54 -3.93
CA ASN A 630 6.75 -33.96 -3.88
C ASN A 630 7.54 -34.52 -2.68
N SER A 631 8.76 -34.97 -2.93
CA SER A 631 9.76 -35.13 -1.87
C SER A 631 10.22 -33.75 -1.36
N PRO A 632 10.72 -33.65 -0.11
CA PRO A 632 11.44 -32.47 0.35
C PRO A 632 12.54 -32.09 -0.65
N THR A 633 12.61 -30.82 -0.99
CA THR A 633 13.38 -30.33 -2.13
C THR A 633 14.38 -29.28 -1.67
N THR A 634 15.66 -29.49 -1.97
CA THR A 634 16.67 -28.46 -1.76
C THR A 634 16.49 -27.34 -2.78
N ILE A 635 16.23 -26.12 -2.31
CA ILE A 635 16.31 -24.91 -3.11
C ILE A 635 17.64 -24.20 -2.85
N SER A 636 18.18 -23.56 -3.88
CA SER A 636 19.35 -22.69 -3.82
C SER A 636 19.06 -21.49 -4.71
N VAL A 637 18.95 -20.31 -4.11
CA VAL A 637 18.40 -19.10 -4.74
C VAL A 637 19.44 -17.99 -4.67
N ASP A 638 19.73 -17.36 -5.81
CA ASP A 638 20.58 -16.17 -5.86
C ASP A 638 19.87 -14.99 -5.17
N VAL A 639 20.57 -14.40 -4.19
CA VAL A 639 20.14 -13.23 -3.41
C VAL A 639 21.24 -12.17 -3.38
N SER A 640 22.22 -12.25 -4.28
CA SER A 640 23.39 -11.38 -4.33
C SER A 640 23.02 -9.90 -4.40
N GLY A 641 23.58 -9.11 -3.50
CA GLY A 641 23.34 -7.66 -3.41
C GLY A 641 22.09 -7.25 -2.61
N ALA A 642 21.27 -8.19 -2.15
CA ALA A 642 20.04 -7.88 -1.41
C ALA A 642 20.32 -7.33 -0.01
N GLN A 643 19.58 -6.29 0.41
CA GLN A 643 19.67 -5.76 1.78
C GLN A 643 18.79 -6.57 2.75
N ILE A 644 17.59 -6.96 2.32
CA ILE A 644 16.59 -7.68 3.12
C ILE A 644 16.12 -8.94 2.39
N ILE A 645 16.12 -10.06 3.10
CA ILE A 645 15.49 -11.31 2.65
C ILE A 645 14.17 -11.49 3.38
N LYS A 646 13.10 -11.77 2.63
CA LYS A 646 11.78 -12.15 3.15
C LYS A 646 11.47 -13.57 2.65
N LEU A 647 11.33 -14.50 3.58
CA LEU A 647 10.80 -15.83 3.32
C LEU A 647 9.29 -15.82 3.63
N ARG A 648 8.47 -16.46 2.80
CA ARG A 648 7.01 -16.56 3.01
C ARG A 648 6.50 -17.93 2.60
N ASN A 649 5.64 -18.51 3.43
CA ASN A 649 4.80 -19.64 3.05
C ASN A 649 3.44 -19.07 2.65
N ALA A 650 3.10 -19.13 1.37
CA ALA A 650 1.76 -18.81 0.89
C ALA A 650 0.86 -20.05 1.00
N LEU A 651 -0.38 -19.83 1.45
CA LEU A 651 -1.39 -20.88 1.63
C LEU A 651 -1.88 -21.39 0.27
N VAL A 652 -2.03 -22.72 0.13
CA VAL A 652 -2.43 -23.36 -1.13
C VAL A 652 -3.69 -24.19 -0.94
N GLY A 653 -4.85 -23.56 -1.11
CA GLY A 653 -6.17 -24.19 -0.98
C GLY A 653 -7.22 -23.22 -0.42
N THR A 654 -8.35 -23.76 0.01
CA THR A 654 -9.32 -23.02 0.84
C THR A 654 -8.97 -23.21 2.31
N ALA A 655 -9.39 -22.29 3.19
CA ALA A 655 -9.13 -22.36 4.64
C ALA A 655 -9.45 -23.74 5.23
N ASN A 656 -10.63 -24.29 4.88
CA ASN A 656 -11.15 -25.59 5.29
C ASN A 656 -10.29 -26.81 4.87
N THR A 657 -9.25 -26.63 4.05
CA THR A 657 -8.42 -27.72 3.52
C THR A 657 -6.90 -27.47 3.62
N ALA A 658 -6.46 -26.33 4.18
CA ALA A 658 -5.07 -25.90 4.05
C ALA A 658 -4.36 -25.55 5.37
N SER A 659 -4.88 -24.65 6.22
CA SER A 659 -4.11 -24.04 7.32
C SER A 659 -3.63 -25.04 8.39
N TRP A 660 -4.54 -25.81 9.00
CA TRP A 660 -4.20 -26.76 10.08
C TRP A 660 -3.17 -27.83 9.69
N HIS A 661 -3.00 -28.12 8.39
CA HIS A 661 -2.10 -29.16 7.90
C HIS A 661 -0.89 -28.65 7.10
N ALA A 662 -0.84 -27.37 6.72
CA ALA A 662 0.26 -26.80 5.93
C ALA A 662 1.50 -26.44 6.79
N TRP A 663 1.95 -27.41 7.59
CA TRP A 663 3.18 -27.39 8.38
C TRP A 663 4.35 -27.64 7.42
N ALA A 664 5.02 -26.57 7.03
CA ALA A 664 5.76 -26.46 5.77
C ALA A 664 7.11 -25.79 6.01
N ASP A 665 8.08 -26.59 6.48
CA ASP A 665 9.29 -26.09 7.09
C ASP A 665 10.39 -25.73 6.10
N TRP A 666 11.19 -24.74 6.47
CA TRP A 666 12.46 -24.42 5.84
C TRP A 666 13.58 -25.08 6.64
N ALA A 667 13.78 -26.37 6.45
CA ALA A 667 14.86 -27.09 7.11
C ALA A 667 16.21 -26.69 6.51
N ASP A 668 17.29 -26.69 7.33
CA ASP A 668 18.63 -26.26 6.91
C ASP A 668 18.66 -24.83 6.30
N ALA A 669 17.69 -23.97 6.68
CA ALA A 669 17.50 -22.63 6.11
C ALA A 669 18.64 -21.68 6.48
N LYS A 670 19.50 -21.40 5.49
CA LYS A 670 20.74 -20.65 5.67
C LYS A 670 21.05 -19.73 4.49
N LEU A 671 21.83 -18.72 4.80
CA LEU A 671 22.41 -17.77 3.86
C LEU A 671 23.90 -18.09 3.75
N ILE A 672 24.40 -18.17 2.52
CA ILE A 672 25.83 -18.26 2.21
C ILE A 672 26.35 -16.84 2.01
N CYS A 673 27.30 -16.44 2.84
CA CYS A 673 27.78 -15.07 2.99
C CYS A 673 29.31 -15.03 2.99
N GLY A 674 29.92 -13.89 3.33
CA GLY A 674 31.38 -13.78 3.50
C GLY A 674 32.20 -13.70 2.20
N VAL A 675 31.56 -13.85 1.03
CA VAL A 675 32.23 -13.76 -0.28
C VAL A 675 32.13 -12.35 -0.85
N VAL A 676 33.13 -11.50 -0.55
CA VAL A 676 33.49 -10.36 -1.39
C VAL A 676 35.00 -10.11 -1.32
N PRO A 677 35.63 -9.99 -2.49
CA PRO A 677 36.22 -8.71 -2.82
C PRO A 677 35.34 -7.95 -3.81
N VAL A 678 34.73 -6.85 -3.37
CA VAL A 678 34.63 -5.71 -4.27
C VAL A 678 36.05 -5.17 -4.37
N GLU A 679 36.64 -5.26 -5.56
CA GLU A 679 37.98 -4.73 -5.81
C GLU A 679 37.98 -3.23 -5.42
N PRO A 680 38.90 -2.78 -4.55
CA PRO A 680 38.94 -1.37 -4.18
C PRO A 680 39.29 -0.57 -5.43
N THR A 681 38.37 0.28 -5.90
CA THR A 681 38.66 1.24 -6.96
C THR A 681 39.84 2.09 -6.53
N ALA A 682 41.01 1.81 -7.11
CA ALA A 682 42.25 2.48 -6.75
C ALA A 682 42.09 3.99 -6.95
N PRO A 683 42.65 4.84 -6.07
CA PRO A 683 42.69 6.27 -6.32
C PRO A 683 43.41 6.51 -7.64
N ALA A 684 42.81 7.31 -8.53
CA ALA A 684 43.28 7.47 -9.89
C ALA A 684 44.75 7.95 -9.93
N THR A 685 45.64 7.09 -10.41
CA THR A 685 47.06 7.37 -10.62
C THR A 685 47.35 7.68 -12.09
N ASP A 686 48.22 8.67 -12.32
CA ASP A 686 48.60 9.12 -13.67
C ASP A 686 49.34 8.03 -14.48
N PRO A 687 49.28 8.06 -15.82
CA PRO A 687 49.73 6.95 -16.66
C PRO A 687 51.25 6.93 -16.88
N ALA A 688 51.91 5.83 -16.51
CA ALA A 688 53.33 5.58 -16.81
C ALA A 688 53.64 4.11 -17.17
N THR A 689 53.76 3.87 -18.49
CA THR A 689 54.49 2.79 -19.20
C THR A 689 55.30 1.74 -18.40
N THR A 690 55.07 0.44 -18.64
CA THR A 690 56.01 -0.52 -19.32
C THR A 690 55.39 -1.93 -19.46
N ALA A 691 56.08 -2.91 -20.07
CA ALA A 691 55.51 -4.17 -20.60
C ALA A 691 56.37 -5.45 -20.22
N PRO A 692 56.25 -6.66 -20.84
CA PRO A 692 55.62 -7.81 -20.16
C PRO A 692 56.38 -9.17 -20.18
N ALA A 693 55.88 -10.18 -19.43
CA ALA A 693 56.25 -11.62 -19.45
C ALA A 693 55.08 -12.48 -18.86
N THR A 694 54.48 -13.48 -19.53
CA THR A 694 54.79 -14.95 -19.60
C THR A 694 54.92 -15.66 -18.23
N THR A 695 54.36 -16.86 -17.94
CA THR A 695 53.96 -18.01 -18.82
C THR A 695 52.96 -19.01 -18.14
N GLN A 696 52.32 -19.89 -18.95
CA GLN A 696 51.68 -21.24 -18.71
C GLN A 696 51.51 -21.80 -17.26
N ALA A 697 50.37 -22.37 -16.81
CA ALA A 697 49.53 -23.52 -17.28
C ALA A 697 50.17 -24.92 -17.01
N THR A 698 49.48 -26.04 -16.69
CA THR A 698 48.08 -26.55 -16.92
C THR A 698 47.29 -26.83 -15.59
N SER A 699 46.32 -27.75 -15.35
CA SER A 699 45.74 -28.96 -16.04
C SER A 699 44.36 -29.42 -15.43
N ASP A 700 43.75 -30.49 -15.99
CA ASP A 700 42.42 -31.14 -15.69
C ASP A 700 42.64 -32.70 -15.50
N PRO A 701 41.69 -33.69 -15.41
CA PRO A 701 40.20 -33.71 -15.53
C PRO A 701 39.34 -34.73 -14.69
N ALA A 702 38.00 -34.67 -14.88
CA ALA A 702 36.98 -35.77 -14.82
C ALA A 702 36.52 -36.37 -13.44
N THR A 703 35.36 -37.05 -13.25
CA THR A 703 34.35 -37.67 -14.18
C THR A 703 32.91 -37.70 -13.58
N ALA A 704 31.85 -37.91 -14.40
CA ALA A 704 30.42 -38.14 -14.03
C ALA A 704 30.00 -39.64 -14.26
N PRO A 705 28.73 -40.13 -14.45
CA PRO A 705 27.37 -39.53 -14.52
C PRO A 705 26.14 -40.37 -13.97
N SER A 706 24.88 -39.99 -14.32
CA SER A 706 23.66 -40.85 -14.54
C SER A 706 22.82 -41.37 -13.33
N THR A 707 21.46 -41.56 -13.30
CA THR A 707 20.29 -41.18 -14.16
C THR A 707 18.89 -41.34 -13.48
N THR A 708 17.90 -40.59 -13.99
CA THR A 708 16.39 -40.56 -13.97
C THR A 708 15.55 -41.87 -14.13
N PRO A 709 14.16 -41.92 -14.18
CA PRO A 709 13.02 -41.04 -13.67
C PRO A 709 11.63 -41.71 -13.24
N SER A 710 10.77 -40.94 -12.52
CA SER A 710 9.24 -40.84 -12.53
C SER A 710 8.30 -42.10 -12.31
N THR A 711 6.92 -42.11 -12.33
CA THR A 711 5.80 -41.19 -12.77
C THR A 711 4.36 -41.53 -12.22
N SER A 712 3.56 -40.52 -11.78
CA SER A 712 2.07 -40.25 -11.88
C SER A 712 0.88 -41.25 -11.62
N GLY A 713 -0.24 -40.78 -10.98
CA GLY A 713 -1.65 -41.31 -11.09
C GLY A 713 -2.75 -40.66 -10.16
N PRO A 714 -4.09 -40.54 -10.49
CA PRO A 714 -5.00 -39.52 -9.84
C PRO A 714 -6.53 -39.80 -9.50
N ALA A 715 -7.07 -39.04 -8.50
CA ALA A 715 -8.36 -38.23 -8.41
C ALA A 715 -9.83 -38.72 -8.07
N ALA A 716 -10.62 -37.77 -7.48
CA ALA A 716 -12.11 -37.55 -7.33
C ALA A 716 -12.94 -38.13 -6.12
N GLY A 717 -13.98 -37.48 -5.51
CA GLY A 717 -14.51 -36.07 -5.54
C GLY A 717 -15.90 -35.77 -4.85
N SER A 718 -16.21 -34.47 -4.55
CA SER A 718 -17.53 -33.73 -4.38
C SER A 718 -18.53 -33.86 -3.17
N THR A 719 -18.93 -32.73 -2.51
CA THR A 719 -20.32 -32.21 -2.18
C THR A 719 -20.34 -30.94 -1.25
N THR A 720 -21.49 -30.26 -0.99
CA THR A 720 -21.60 -28.84 -0.47
C THR A 720 -22.83 -28.48 0.44
N THR A 721 -22.76 -27.39 1.25
CA THR A 721 -23.84 -26.85 2.14
C THR A 721 -23.87 -25.29 2.25
N ALA A 722 -24.78 -24.69 3.05
CA ALA A 722 -25.19 -23.26 3.02
C ALA A 722 -24.55 -22.29 4.07
N ALA A 723 -24.87 -20.98 4.02
CA ALA A 723 -24.20 -19.86 4.70
C ALA A 723 -24.90 -19.29 5.97
N ALA A 724 -24.21 -18.45 6.77
CA ALA A 724 -24.61 -18.04 8.14
C ALA A 724 -24.15 -16.63 8.60
N GLY A 725 -24.82 -16.06 9.63
CA GLY A 725 -24.62 -14.72 10.20
C GLY A 725 -25.19 -14.53 11.64
N VAL A 726 -25.13 -13.31 12.21
CA VAL A 726 -25.71 -13.00 13.56
C VAL A 726 -27.19 -12.64 13.46
N ILE A 727 -27.98 -13.04 14.45
CA ILE A 727 -29.35 -12.60 14.71
C ILE A 727 -29.40 -11.89 16.07
N VAL A 728 -29.94 -10.67 16.09
CA VAL A 728 -30.05 -9.81 17.28
C VAL A 728 -31.43 -9.13 17.31
N ALA A 729 -31.94 -8.78 18.49
CA ALA A 729 -33.05 -7.83 18.59
C ALA A 729 -32.57 -6.44 18.15
N LYS A 730 -33.31 -5.75 17.27
CA LYS A 730 -32.84 -4.54 16.59
C LYS A 730 -32.54 -3.39 17.55
N ASP A 731 -33.36 -3.24 18.59
CA ASP A 731 -33.32 -2.13 19.53
C ASP A 731 -33.34 -2.67 20.97
N ALA A 732 -32.56 -2.04 21.85
CA ALA A 732 -32.47 -2.34 23.28
C ALA A 732 -32.36 -1.06 24.12
N TYR A 733 -32.54 -1.17 25.43
CA TYR A 733 -32.50 -0.05 26.37
C TYR A 733 -31.42 -0.25 27.43
N ARG A 734 -30.91 0.86 27.97
CA ARG A 734 -30.09 0.85 29.20
C ARG A 734 -30.80 0.11 30.34
N GLY A 735 -30.05 -0.66 31.13
CA GLY A 735 -30.57 -1.51 32.20
C GLY A 735 -31.23 -2.81 31.74
N THR A 736 -31.45 -3.03 30.44
CA THR A 736 -32.13 -4.24 29.92
C THR A 736 -31.15 -5.30 29.43
N ALA A 737 -31.63 -6.56 29.39
CA ALA A 737 -30.87 -7.69 28.88
C ALA A 737 -31.13 -7.91 27.38
N ILE A 738 -30.06 -7.93 26.59
CA ILE A 738 -30.05 -8.28 25.16
C ILE A 738 -29.37 -9.64 24.95
N THR A 739 -29.80 -10.39 23.93
CA THR A 739 -29.23 -11.70 23.58
C THR A 739 -28.76 -11.71 22.13
N PHE A 740 -27.47 -11.97 21.93
CA PHE A 740 -26.82 -12.08 20.63
C PHE A 740 -26.71 -13.55 20.22
N LYS A 741 -27.28 -13.91 19.06
CA LYS A 741 -27.23 -15.30 18.55
C LYS A 741 -26.43 -15.38 17.26
N GLY A 742 -25.53 -16.34 17.16
CA GLY A 742 -24.77 -16.61 15.93
C GLY A 742 -24.75 -18.10 15.61
N THR A 743 -24.56 -18.44 14.34
CA THR A 743 -24.62 -19.82 13.83
C THR A 743 -23.49 -20.09 12.84
N GLY A 744 -23.08 -21.35 12.71
CA GLY A 744 -21.96 -21.73 11.83
C GLY A 744 -20.56 -21.50 12.45
N PHE A 745 -20.50 -21.44 13.78
CA PHE A 745 -19.31 -21.72 14.58
C PHE A 745 -19.05 -23.24 14.64
N LEU A 746 -17.90 -23.73 15.11
CA LEU A 746 -17.68 -25.16 15.29
C LEU A 746 -18.43 -25.68 16.52
N PRO A 747 -19.04 -26.88 16.47
CA PRO A 747 -19.68 -27.48 17.64
C PRO A 747 -18.72 -27.63 18.83
N GLY A 748 -19.05 -27.02 19.96
CA GLY A 748 -18.22 -27.04 21.17
C GLY A 748 -17.11 -25.99 21.26
N GLU A 749 -16.94 -25.10 20.27
CA GLU A 749 -15.95 -24.01 20.39
C GLU A 749 -16.37 -22.93 21.40
N VAL A 750 -15.42 -22.20 21.96
CA VAL A 750 -15.71 -21.03 22.81
C VAL A 750 -15.82 -19.78 21.92
N VAL A 751 -16.98 -19.12 21.93
CA VAL A 751 -17.19 -17.87 21.19
C VAL A 751 -17.25 -16.70 22.18
N SER A 752 -16.37 -15.72 22.01
CA SER A 752 -16.39 -14.46 22.77
C SER A 752 -17.26 -13.40 22.09
N GLY A 753 -17.85 -12.50 22.87
CA GLY A 753 -18.57 -11.35 22.38
C GLY A 753 -17.87 -10.04 22.75
N THR A 754 -17.73 -9.13 21.78
CA THR A 754 -17.23 -7.77 22.03
C THR A 754 -18.16 -6.75 21.39
N VAL A 755 -18.70 -5.84 22.21
CA VAL A 755 -19.50 -4.69 21.74
C VAL A 755 -18.57 -3.50 21.50
N PHE A 756 -18.77 -2.81 20.39
CA PHE A 756 -17.94 -1.68 19.94
C PHE A 756 -18.74 -0.38 20.00
N SER A 757 -18.62 0.30 21.14
CA SER A 757 -18.83 1.76 21.27
C SER A 757 -17.51 2.36 21.76
N GLU A 758 -17.07 1.90 22.93
CA GLU A 758 -15.68 1.58 23.24
C GLU A 758 -15.59 0.03 23.37
N PRO A 759 -14.46 -0.64 23.05
CA PRO A 759 -14.39 -2.10 23.02
C PRO A 759 -14.68 -2.75 24.38
N THR A 760 -15.88 -3.31 24.52
CA THR A 760 -16.41 -3.90 25.75
C THR A 760 -16.58 -5.40 25.56
N ASP A 761 -15.77 -6.19 26.27
CA ASP A 761 -15.97 -7.64 26.38
C ASP A 761 -17.28 -7.92 27.14
N ILE A 762 -18.15 -8.75 26.55
CA ILE A 762 -19.43 -9.16 27.13
C ILE A 762 -19.44 -10.62 27.59
N GLY A 763 -18.27 -11.26 27.63
CA GLY A 763 -18.06 -12.65 28.01
C GLY A 763 -18.08 -13.61 26.81
N SER A 764 -18.02 -14.91 27.12
CA SER A 764 -17.99 -15.99 26.13
C SER A 764 -18.94 -17.12 26.48
N VAL A 765 -19.38 -17.87 25.46
CA VAL A 765 -20.19 -19.08 25.61
C VAL A 765 -19.69 -20.18 24.68
N THR A 766 -19.90 -21.44 25.07
CA THR A 766 -19.61 -22.60 24.22
C THR A 766 -20.72 -22.80 23.18
N ALA A 767 -20.35 -23.08 21.93
CA ALA A 767 -21.28 -23.40 20.85
C ALA A 767 -21.96 -24.77 21.04
N ASP A 768 -23.23 -24.87 20.66
CA ASP A 768 -24.01 -26.11 20.74
C ASP A 768 -23.53 -27.17 19.74
N ALA A 769 -24.14 -28.36 19.76
CA ALA A 769 -23.83 -29.48 18.88
C ALA A 769 -24.01 -29.19 17.36
N HIS A 770 -24.54 -28.02 16.98
CA HIS A 770 -24.80 -27.59 15.61
C HIS A 770 -24.06 -26.28 15.26
N GLY A 771 -23.21 -25.76 16.14
CA GLY A 771 -22.46 -24.52 15.91
C GLY A 771 -23.24 -23.23 16.21
N ASN A 772 -24.27 -23.30 17.06
CA ASN A 772 -25.06 -22.14 17.49
C ASN A 772 -24.58 -21.61 18.85
N VAL A 773 -24.59 -20.28 19.02
CA VAL A 773 -24.34 -19.60 20.29
C VAL A 773 -25.44 -18.60 20.64
N SER A 774 -25.52 -18.25 21.92
CA SER A 774 -26.49 -17.30 22.47
C SER A 774 -25.89 -16.56 23.68
N ILE A 775 -25.16 -15.46 23.46
CA ILE A 775 -24.57 -14.65 24.53
C ILE A 775 -25.61 -13.66 25.04
N GLY A 776 -25.90 -13.68 26.35
CA GLY A 776 -26.74 -12.68 27.03
C GLY A 776 -25.89 -11.61 27.69
N TRP A 777 -26.26 -10.34 27.52
CA TRP A 777 -25.57 -9.18 28.10
C TRP A 777 -26.58 -8.17 28.66
N ILE A 778 -26.24 -7.47 29.75
CA ILE A 778 -27.05 -6.40 30.31
C ILE A 778 -26.42 -5.07 29.90
N VAL A 779 -27.17 -4.22 29.21
CA VAL A 779 -26.70 -2.91 28.73
C VAL A 779 -26.48 -1.97 29.93
N PRO A 780 -25.25 -1.48 30.19
CA PRO A 780 -24.99 -0.60 31.33
C PRO A 780 -25.81 0.71 31.31
N GLU A 781 -26.18 1.22 32.48
CA GLU A 781 -26.94 2.48 32.64
C GLU A 781 -26.25 3.71 32.04
N ASN A 782 -24.91 3.67 31.96
CA ASN A 782 -24.07 4.70 31.36
C ASN A 782 -23.64 4.39 29.91
N PHE A 783 -24.09 3.29 29.31
CA PHE A 783 -23.66 2.88 27.97
C PHE A 783 -24.09 3.89 26.90
N ALA A 784 -23.29 4.03 25.84
CA ALA A 784 -23.59 4.95 24.74
C ALA A 784 -24.95 4.67 24.09
N THR A 785 -25.60 5.70 23.54
CA THR A 785 -26.88 5.59 22.82
C THR A 785 -26.69 5.86 21.33
N GLY A 786 -27.39 5.13 20.48
CA GLY A 786 -27.18 5.09 19.04
C GLY A 786 -26.98 3.66 18.53
N GLU A 787 -26.46 3.53 17.32
CA GLU A 787 -26.13 2.25 16.69
C GLU A 787 -24.79 1.71 17.20
N HIS A 788 -24.77 0.41 17.56
CA HIS A 788 -23.59 -0.27 18.09
C HIS A 788 -23.36 -1.62 17.41
N LYS A 789 -22.08 -1.95 17.22
CA LYS A 789 -21.63 -3.20 16.60
C LYS A 789 -21.31 -4.25 17.67
N ILE A 790 -21.85 -5.46 17.53
CA ILE A 790 -21.39 -6.66 18.23
C ILE A 790 -20.53 -7.48 17.27
N VAL A 791 -19.42 -8.03 17.76
CA VAL A 791 -18.69 -9.11 17.09
C VAL A 791 -18.71 -10.32 17.99
N LEU A 792 -19.19 -11.44 17.44
CA LEU A 792 -19.05 -12.77 18.03
C LEU A 792 -17.85 -13.44 17.35
N THR A 793 -16.81 -13.77 18.13
CA THR A 793 -15.54 -14.31 17.62
C THR A 793 -15.32 -15.73 18.14
N GLY A 794 -15.26 -16.70 17.24
CA GLY A 794 -14.88 -18.07 17.58
C GLY A 794 -13.42 -18.18 17.97
N ALA A 795 -13.12 -18.73 19.15
CA ALA A 795 -11.73 -18.90 19.61
C ALA A 795 -10.97 -20.00 18.86
N ASP A 796 -11.70 -20.97 18.30
CA ASP A 796 -11.14 -22.14 17.61
C ASP A 796 -11.33 -22.08 16.08
N SER A 797 -12.37 -21.38 15.60
CA SER A 797 -12.61 -21.16 14.16
C SER A 797 -12.08 -19.83 13.62
N GLU A 798 -11.69 -18.90 14.51
CA GLU A 798 -11.47 -17.46 14.23
C GLU A 798 -12.63 -16.76 13.48
N ARG A 799 -13.79 -17.43 13.38
CA ARG A 799 -14.94 -16.89 12.67
C ARG A 799 -15.43 -15.65 13.40
N THR A 800 -15.42 -14.51 12.72
CA THR A 800 -16.11 -13.31 13.19
C THR A 800 -17.49 -13.24 12.56
N LEU A 801 -18.53 -13.26 13.38
CA LEU A 801 -19.88 -12.91 12.97
C LEU A 801 -20.23 -11.53 13.53
N VAL A 802 -20.58 -10.61 12.64
CA VAL A 802 -20.91 -9.22 12.98
C VAL A 802 -22.43 -9.05 13.07
N GLY A 803 -22.90 -8.39 14.13
CA GLY A 803 -24.27 -7.91 14.27
C GLY A 803 -24.29 -6.42 14.60
N ILE A 804 -25.45 -5.80 14.38
CA ILE A 804 -25.70 -4.38 14.66
C ILE A 804 -26.99 -4.28 15.49
N PHE A 805 -27.00 -3.42 16.51
CA PHE A 805 -28.16 -3.16 17.35
C PHE A 805 -28.15 -1.72 17.88
N ASN A 806 -29.31 -1.14 18.18
CA ASN A 806 -29.43 0.19 18.75
C ASN A 806 -29.55 0.13 20.28
N VAL A 807 -28.95 1.11 20.97
CA VAL A 807 -29.25 1.41 22.38
C VAL A 807 -30.00 2.74 22.46
N LEU A 808 -31.22 2.68 22.96
CA LEU A 808 -32.15 3.80 23.12
C LEU A 808 -32.19 4.28 24.58
N THR A 809 -32.62 5.53 24.79
CA THR A 809 -32.55 6.20 26.10
C THR A 809 -33.52 5.65 27.14
N THR A 810 -34.74 5.28 26.73
CA THR A 810 -35.83 4.79 27.59
C THR A 810 -36.91 4.11 26.73
N GLU A 811 -37.63 3.14 27.31
CA GLU A 811 -38.84 2.57 26.71
C GLU A 811 -40.02 3.56 26.84
N GLN A 812 -40.67 3.92 25.73
CA GLN A 812 -41.85 4.79 25.78
C GLN A 812 -43.14 4.01 26.07
N THR A 813 -43.55 4.01 27.34
CA THR A 813 -44.98 3.95 27.69
C THR A 813 -45.60 5.31 27.36
N GLY A 814 -46.45 5.35 26.33
CA GLY A 814 -46.80 6.62 25.67
C GLY A 814 -47.89 7.45 26.34
N THR A 815 -47.74 8.78 26.31
CA THR A 815 -48.77 9.82 26.04
C THR A 815 -48.14 11.21 26.21
N GLY A 816 -48.63 12.23 25.49
CA GLY A 816 -48.32 13.65 25.80
C GLY A 816 -47.66 14.46 24.67
N ASP A 817 -48.50 15.26 24.02
CA ASP A 817 -48.33 16.47 23.21
C ASP A 817 -46.99 17.21 22.95
N LEU A 818 -47.11 18.06 21.92
CA LEU A 818 -46.15 19.01 21.35
C LEU A 818 -45.62 20.10 22.32
N ALA A 819 -44.44 20.62 22.01
CA ALA A 819 -44.12 22.04 22.24
C ALA A 819 -43.42 22.64 21.00
N SER A 820 -43.99 23.69 20.42
CA SER A 820 -43.41 24.46 19.31
C SER A 820 -42.99 25.84 19.81
N THR A 821 -41.79 26.28 19.44
CA THR A 821 -41.47 27.71 19.29
C THR A 821 -40.55 27.91 18.08
N GLY A 822 -40.90 28.86 17.22
CA GLY A 822 -40.06 29.32 16.12
C GLY A 822 -40.23 30.83 15.92
N THR A 823 -39.39 31.47 15.12
CA THR A 823 -39.45 32.92 14.91
C THR A 823 -39.19 33.33 13.45
N ASN A 824 -40.05 34.24 12.97
CA ASN A 824 -40.27 34.62 11.57
C ASN A 824 -39.06 35.18 10.78
N THR A 825 -39.15 35.04 9.46
CA THR A 825 -38.14 35.45 8.45
C THR A 825 -38.48 36.74 7.66
N ASN A 826 -39.37 37.60 8.20
CA ASN A 826 -40.04 38.67 7.44
C ASN A 826 -39.35 40.06 7.43
N ALA A 827 -38.05 40.16 7.75
CA ALA A 827 -37.35 41.45 7.88
C ALA A 827 -36.46 41.86 6.69
N LEU A 828 -36.05 40.94 5.82
CA LEU A 828 -34.98 41.18 4.83
C LEU A 828 -35.45 41.40 3.38
N TRP A 829 -36.71 41.09 3.06
CA TRP A 829 -37.24 41.21 1.69
C TRP A 829 -37.51 42.65 1.20
N ALA A 830 -37.37 43.65 2.06
CA ALA A 830 -37.63 45.06 1.72
C ALA A 830 -36.45 45.80 1.06
N ALA A 831 -35.22 45.28 1.16
CA ALA A 831 -34.01 46.02 0.77
C ALA A 831 -33.49 45.73 -0.66
N ALA A 832 -33.78 44.55 -1.23
CA ALA A 832 -33.17 44.11 -2.49
C ALA A 832 -33.73 44.82 -3.75
N SER A 833 -35.00 45.24 -3.71
CA SER A 833 -35.78 45.62 -4.91
C SER A 833 -35.37 46.94 -5.58
N ILE A 834 -34.44 47.71 -5.00
CA ILE A 834 -34.05 49.04 -5.51
C ILE A 834 -32.80 48.98 -6.41
N MET A 835 -31.92 47.98 -6.24
CA MET A 835 -30.66 47.88 -6.99
C MET A 835 -30.80 47.30 -8.42
N ALA A 836 -31.94 46.69 -8.74
CA ALA A 836 -32.14 46.01 -10.03
C ALA A 836 -32.34 46.94 -11.25
N LEU A 837 -32.66 48.22 -11.04
CA LEU A 837 -33.09 49.14 -12.10
C LEU A 837 -31.98 49.97 -12.76
N LEU A 838 -30.72 49.90 -12.27
CA LEU A 838 -29.60 50.69 -12.81
C LEU A 838 -28.62 49.89 -13.70
N GLY A 839 -28.67 48.56 -13.70
CA GLY A 839 -27.72 47.72 -14.45
C GLY A 839 -27.99 47.58 -15.96
N ALA A 840 -29.23 47.84 -16.41
CA ALA A 840 -29.68 47.44 -17.75
C ALA A 840 -29.12 48.27 -18.93
N GLY A 841 -28.44 49.40 -18.67
CA GLY A 841 -28.09 50.39 -19.71
C GLY A 841 -26.84 50.11 -20.56
N ILE A 842 -25.95 49.19 -20.16
CA ILE A 842 -24.53 49.23 -20.59
C ILE A 842 -24.15 48.13 -21.63
N VAL A 843 -25.05 47.19 -21.95
CA VAL A 843 -24.69 45.98 -22.74
C VAL A 843 -24.95 46.09 -24.26
N ILE A 844 -25.65 47.13 -24.74
CA ILE A 844 -26.09 47.23 -26.15
C ILE A 844 -24.94 47.62 -27.14
N GLY A 845 -23.74 47.98 -26.65
CA GLY A 845 -22.68 48.58 -27.47
C GLY A 845 -21.92 47.66 -28.45
N ASN A 846 -21.53 46.44 -28.05
CA ASN A 846 -20.31 45.81 -28.62
C ASN A 846 -20.49 44.64 -29.61
N ARG A 847 -21.71 44.28 -30.05
CA ARG A 847 -21.91 43.18 -31.04
C ARG A 847 -21.83 43.64 -32.52
N ARG A 848 -20.71 44.23 -32.94
CA ARG A 848 -20.35 44.44 -34.37
C ARG A 848 -18.84 44.45 -34.64
N ARG A 849 -18.21 43.27 -34.83
CA ARG A 849 -17.06 42.96 -35.72
C ARG A 849 -16.35 41.65 -35.31
N ALA A 850 -16.54 40.59 -36.10
CA ALA A 850 -15.63 39.47 -36.35
C ALA A 850 -16.43 38.38 -37.12
N GLY A 851 -15.90 37.86 -38.22
CA GLY A 851 -16.62 36.86 -39.05
C GLY A 851 -16.48 37.11 -40.54
N LEU A 852 -15.27 36.89 -41.07
CA LEU A 852 -14.96 36.90 -42.51
C LEU A 852 -13.75 36.01 -42.79
N HIS A 853 -13.82 35.29 -43.91
CA HIS A 853 -12.82 34.39 -44.51
C HIS A 853 -12.60 32.99 -43.90
N SER A 854 -13.11 32.02 -44.69
CA SER A 854 -12.58 30.67 -45.00
C SER A 854 -12.10 29.80 -43.84
#